data_AF-A0KX81-F1
#
_entry.id   AF-A0KX81-F1
#
_cell.length_a   1.000
_cell.length_b   1.000
_cell.length_c   1.000
_cell.angle_alpha   90.00
_cell.angle_beta   90.00
_cell.angle_gamma   90.00
#
_symmetry.space_group_name_H-M   'P 1'
#
loop_
_entity.id
_entity.type
_entity.pdbx_description
1 polymer ?
#
loop_
_entity_poly.entity_id
_entity_poly.type
_entity_poly.pdbx_seq_one_letter_code
_entity_poly.pdbx_strand_id
1 'polypeptide(L)'
;MLTLLDQLDKGTLWRSPGGIHPPEVKFLSNTTPISQLPLAQEYLVPVPQVGENCTLAVKVGDKVLKGAPLTQGTSIWHLPVHAPTSGTVVTIEPRASNHASALPVNTCVIAADGEDRWCELTPGSIELSNHEMIAKIHGAGIAGMGGAAFPSHIKLNPVSEIELVIINGVECEPYISADDRLMREYSQDILAGIGIIHRLLAPKRIVIAIEDNKPEAIKAMQQAVSQSALPAGSTRVTAIPTKYPSGGEKQLIQIITGREVPSGAIPAKLGIVVHNVGTAFAIHQAVTQGKPLIERVVTVTGQNVGKPGNYWLPIGTPVEHVLKYTEFNAEADQKVIIGGPMMGHALPTIQVPILKGTNCILVPSSQEIGTTPEEKACIRCGECANACPALLLPQQLFWHAKAEEYDKAASYNLKDCIECGCCSYVCPSDIPLVEYYRIAKSALKQAADEKHQAERAKQRFEARIQRLEEEKLAREAKAKEAAARRQATMTSTDKNAVAEAMARIAAKKAAAAETTADNAPVEVVAADASSTEAPKGKAAVAAAIARAKAKKAAAAQGADDAESSQQAVSPEQSEPTEQTESLSQKDKVAAAIARAKAKKAALKADSDANSDTDAATSNTDKSATETTANAEADDKKAKVAAAVARAKAKKAAAQQAESSEVAEVQPERVADAKPESESGSIPSTPLSPEDEKKAKVAAAVARAKAKKAATQQAESTEVAEVQPKLAVDAEPDSESGSQSGDESSSVAEPSAPLSPEDEKKAKVAAAVARAKAKKAAREANAISDANE
;
A
#
# COMPACT_ATOMS: atom_id res chain seq x y z
N MET A 1 -3.88 -38.73 15.92
CA MET A 1 -3.37 -38.02 14.72
C MET A 1 -2.07 -37.35 15.11
N LEU A 2 -1.14 -37.17 14.16
CA LEU A 2 0.05 -36.35 14.39
C LEU A 2 -0.39 -34.87 14.47
N THR A 3 0.24 -34.09 15.35
CA THR A 3 0.06 -32.63 15.37
C THR A 3 0.78 -32.00 14.17
N LEU A 4 0.50 -30.72 13.88
CA LEU A 4 1.24 -30.01 12.82
C LEU A 4 2.75 -30.01 13.11
N LEU A 5 3.16 -29.82 14.36
CA LEU A 5 4.59 -29.81 14.72
C LEU A 5 5.23 -31.20 14.50
N ASP A 6 4.55 -32.30 14.87
CA ASP A 6 5.03 -33.66 14.58
C ASP A 6 5.13 -33.95 13.06
N GLN A 7 4.25 -33.35 12.26
CA GLN A 7 4.27 -33.47 10.80
C GLN A 7 5.44 -32.68 10.19
N LEU A 8 5.74 -31.49 10.71
CA LEU A 8 6.90 -30.66 10.33
C LEU A 8 8.23 -31.34 10.69
N ASP A 9 8.32 -31.93 11.89
CA ASP A 9 9.52 -32.64 12.34
C ASP A 9 9.84 -33.85 11.44
N LYS A 10 8.80 -34.54 10.96
CA LYS A 10 8.90 -35.60 9.95
C LYS A 10 9.18 -35.10 8.53
N GLY A 11 9.08 -33.79 8.26
CA GLY A 11 9.22 -33.21 6.92
C GLY A 11 8.05 -33.53 6.00
N THR A 12 6.85 -33.64 6.55
CA THR A 12 5.62 -33.76 5.73
C THR A 12 5.49 -32.51 4.87
N LEU A 13 5.20 -32.70 3.58
CA LEU A 13 4.90 -31.63 2.64
C LEU A 13 3.52 -31.84 2.04
N TRP A 14 2.84 -30.73 1.74
CA TRP A 14 1.51 -30.72 1.15
C TRP A 14 1.56 -30.21 -0.29
N ARG A 15 0.66 -30.74 -1.12
CA ARG A 15 0.58 -30.36 -2.54
C ARG A 15 -0.04 -28.97 -2.68
N SER A 16 0.74 -28.00 -3.18
CA SER A 16 0.19 -26.71 -3.60
C SER A 16 -0.69 -26.86 -4.85
N PRO A 17 -1.88 -26.21 -4.89
CA PRO A 17 -2.66 -26.04 -6.11
C PRO A 17 -1.92 -25.15 -7.13
N GLY A 18 -2.38 -25.16 -8.38
CA GLY A 18 -1.88 -24.31 -9.46
C GLY A 18 -0.38 -24.46 -9.75
N GLY A 19 0.23 -23.40 -10.27
CA GLY A 19 1.66 -23.29 -10.53
C GLY A 19 2.14 -23.98 -11.81
N ILE A 20 3.37 -23.67 -12.20
CA ILE A 20 4.02 -24.06 -13.47
C ILE A 20 5.51 -24.39 -13.25
N HIS A 21 6.15 -24.97 -14.27
CA HIS A 21 7.59 -25.26 -14.30
C HIS A 21 8.23 -24.54 -15.51
N PRO A 22 8.54 -23.24 -15.40
CA PRO A 22 9.27 -22.51 -16.43
C PRO A 22 10.71 -23.05 -16.56
N PRO A 23 11.35 -22.97 -17.75
CA PRO A 23 12.72 -23.42 -17.94
C PRO A 23 13.71 -22.67 -17.04
N GLU A 24 14.59 -23.38 -16.35
CA GLU A 24 15.56 -22.76 -15.44
C GLU A 24 16.82 -22.25 -16.16
N VAL A 25 17.20 -20.99 -15.90
CA VAL A 25 18.32 -20.30 -16.55
C VAL A 25 19.32 -19.73 -15.53
N LYS A 26 19.22 -20.17 -14.27
CA LYS A 26 20.11 -19.77 -13.16
C LYS A 26 21.60 -20.06 -13.43
N PHE A 27 21.91 -21.00 -14.33
CA PHE A 27 23.29 -21.38 -14.67
C PHE A 27 24.14 -20.23 -15.23
N LEU A 28 23.52 -19.19 -15.79
CA LEU A 28 24.23 -17.99 -16.27
C LEU A 28 24.90 -17.21 -15.12
N SER A 29 24.25 -17.12 -13.95
CA SER A 29 24.65 -16.22 -12.85
C SER A 29 25.09 -16.94 -11.57
N ASN A 30 24.86 -18.26 -11.46
CA ASN A 30 25.07 -19.03 -10.22
C ASN A 30 26.45 -19.72 -10.11
N THR A 31 27.33 -19.55 -11.11
CA THR A 31 28.64 -20.22 -11.19
C THR A 31 29.76 -19.48 -10.46
N THR A 32 29.62 -18.18 -10.24
CA THR A 32 30.63 -17.30 -9.61
C THR A 32 30.26 -16.91 -8.17
N PRO A 33 31.24 -16.61 -7.29
CA PRO A 33 30.99 -16.03 -5.97
C PRO A 33 30.32 -14.65 -6.03
N ILE A 34 29.65 -14.24 -4.95
CA ILE A 34 29.06 -12.91 -4.87
C ILE A 34 30.18 -11.87 -4.94
N SER A 35 30.10 -11.01 -5.95
CA SER A 35 31.14 -10.02 -6.25
C SER A 35 30.77 -8.63 -5.74
N GLN A 36 31.77 -7.79 -5.48
CA GLN A 36 31.56 -6.38 -5.16
C GLN A 36 31.50 -5.55 -6.44
N LEU A 37 30.57 -4.59 -6.51
CA LEU A 37 30.52 -3.61 -7.59
C LEU A 37 31.40 -2.39 -7.21
N PRO A 38 32.22 -1.84 -8.12
CA PRO A 38 32.87 -0.55 -7.88
C PRO A 38 31.86 0.57 -7.60
N LEU A 39 32.25 1.54 -6.79
CA LEU A 39 31.40 2.67 -6.42
C LEU A 39 30.92 3.44 -7.65
N ALA A 40 29.65 3.86 -7.63
CA ALA A 40 29.10 4.80 -8.59
C ALA A 40 29.59 6.22 -8.28
N GLN A 41 29.64 7.08 -9.29
CA GLN A 41 29.93 8.52 -9.09
C GLN A 41 28.75 9.25 -8.42
N GLU A 42 27.52 8.82 -8.72
CA GLU A 42 26.27 9.37 -8.20
C GLU A 42 25.35 8.23 -7.74
N TYR A 43 24.71 8.43 -6.59
CA TYR A 43 23.69 7.54 -6.03
C TYR A 43 22.35 8.27 -5.95
N LEU A 44 21.30 7.64 -6.50
CA LEU A 44 19.93 8.11 -6.53
C LEU A 44 19.15 7.44 -5.40
N VAL A 45 18.89 8.10 -4.28
CA VAL A 45 18.24 7.47 -3.11
C VAL A 45 16.82 7.99 -2.91
N PRO A 46 15.76 7.27 -3.36
CA PRO A 46 14.38 7.68 -3.13
C PRO A 46 14.03 7.77 -1.64
N VAL A 47 13.18 8.74 -1.30
CA VAL A 47 12.81 9.08 0.07
C VAL A 47 11.33 9.51 0.14
N PRO A 48 10.44 8.74 0.80
CA PRO A 48 10.68 7.46 1.48
C PRO A 48 10.89 6.29 0.47
N GLN A 49 11.49 5.19 0.95
CA GLN A 49 11.49 3.90 0.23
C GLN A 49 10.40 2.94 0.70
N VAL A 50 10.04 3.01 1.99
CA VAL A 50 9.04 2.14 2.63
C VAL A 50 8.23 2.97 3.61
N GLY A 51 6.91 2.82 3.56
CA GLY A 51 5.96 3.57 4.37
C GLY A 51 5.69 4.98 3.86
N GLU A 52 4.77 5.66 4.55
CA GLU A 52 4.35 7.02 4.24
C GLU A 52 4.81 8.00 5.33
N ASN A 53 5.04 9.25 4.96
CA ASN A 53 5.44 10.37 5.82
C ASN A 53 6.81 10.20 6.52
N CYS A 54 7.87 10.66 5.86
CA CYS A 54 9.18 10.91 6.47
C CYS A 54 9.60 12.38 6.28
N THR A 55 10.36 12.90 7.23
CA THR A 55 11.10 14.16 7.10
C THR A 55 12.54 13.87 6.66
N LEU A 56 13.15 14.81 5.95
CA LEU A 56 14.56 14.74 5.58
C LEU A 56 15.42 15.17 6.78
N ALA A 57 16.44 14.38 7.10
CA ALA A 57 17.45 14.72 8.10
C ALA A 57 18.59 15.57 7.52
N VAL A 58 18.71 15.61 6.18
CA VAL A 58 19.77 16.25 5.42
C VAL A 58 19.22 17.32 4.46
N LYS A 59 20.11 18.20 4.00
CA LYS A 59 19.86 19.28 3.03
C LYS A 59 20.86 19.22 1.89
N VAL A 60 20.55 19.91 0.80
CA VAL A 60 21.48 20.12 -0.32
C VAL A 60 22.74 20.85 0.17
N GLY A 61 23.91 20.30 -0.16
CA GLY A 61 25.22 20.75 0.29
C GLY A 61 25.78 20.05 1.52
N ASP A 62 24.97 19.25 2.24
CA ASP A 62 25.44 18.51 3.42
C ASP A 62 26.38 17.36 2.99
N LYS A 63 27.45 17.16 3.76
CA LYS A 63 28.28 15.94 3.68
C LYS A 63 27.63 14.82 4.48
N VAL A 64 27.63 13.61 3.92
CA VAL A 64 27.08 12.41 4.54
C VAL A 64 28.13 11.30 4.57
N LEU A 65 28.10 10.49 5.62
CA LEU A 65 28.93 9.30 5.77
C LEU A 65 28.11 8.05 5.42
N LYS A 66 28.76 6.98 4.96
CA LYS A 66 28.12 5.70 4.66
C LYS A 66 27.38 5.18 5.90
N GLY A 67 26.12 4.80 5.73
CA GLY A 67 25.24 4.37 6.82
C GLY A 67 24.56 5.49 7.61
N ALA A 68 24.87 6.77 7.38
CA ALA A 68 24.19 7.87 8.07
C ALA A 68 22.70 7.97 7.67
N PRO A 69 21.76 8.24 8.60
CA PRO A 69 20.34 8.36 8.28
C PRO A 69 20.03 9.65 7.50
N LEU A 70 19.39 9.49 6.35
CA LEU A 70 18.91 10.59 5.48
C LEU A 70 17.49 11.03 5.83
N THR A 71 16.71 10.19 6.51
CA THR A 71 15.31 10.45 6.87
C THR A 71 15.00 10.10 8.32
N GLN A 72 13.99 10.78 8.85
CA GLN A 72 13.41 10.54 10.17
C GLN A 72 11.88 10.48 10.05
N GLY A 73 11.20 9.83 11.00
CA GLY A 73 9.75 9.73 10.99
C GLY A 73 9.22 9.07 12.26
N THR A 74 7.99 9.44 12.64
CA THR A 74 7.32 8.99 13.87
C THR A 74 6.27 7.90 13.64
N SER A 75 5.95 7.60 12.37
CA SER A 75 5.00 6.55 12.01
C SER A 75 5.59 5.16 12.24
N ILE A 76 4.81 4.24 12.82
CA ILE A 76 5.22 2.82 12.95
C ILE A 76 5.52 2.16 11.59
N TRP A 77 4.97 2.69 10.49
CA TRP A 77 5.16 2.21 9.13
C TRP A 77 6.40 2.79 8.43
N HIS A 78 7.00 3.85 8.98
CA HIS A 78 8.20 4.46 8.43
C HIS A 78 9.41 3.58 8.70
N LEU A 79 10.26 3.38 7.70
CA LEU A 79 11.64 2.93 7.87
C LEU A 79 12.61 4.05 7.50
N PRO A 80 13.65 4.30 8.31
CA PRO A 80 14.75 5.17 7.93
C PRO A 80 15.42 4.72 6.63
N VAL A 81 15.84 5.72 5.86
CA VAL A 81 16.65 5.57 4.65
C VAL A 81 18.04 6.10 4.99
N HIS A 82 19.09 5.40 4.56
CA HIS A 82 20.47 5.69 4.93
C HIS A 82 21.32 5.96 3.68
N ALA A 83 22.43 6.68 3.86
CA ALA A 83 23.40 6.94 2.79
C ALA A 83 24.11 5.63 2.37
N PRO A 84 24.13 5.26 1.08
CA PRO A 84 24.78 4.04 0.61
C PRO A 84 26.30 4.08 0.63
N THR A 85 26.88 5.29 0.58
CA THR A 85 28.32 5.57 0.62
C THR A 85 28.56 6.96 1.22
N SER A 86 29.82 7.35 1.42
CA SER A 86 30.19 8.72 1.80
C SER A 86 30.16 9.68 0.61
N GLY A 87 29.81 10.93 0.86
CA GLY A 87 29.71 11.91 -0.22
C GLY A 87 29.02 13.21 0.18
N THR A 88 28.50 13.92 -0.82
CA THR A 88 27.78 15.19 -0.65
C THR A 88 26.40 15.11 -1.29
N VAL A 89 25.37 15.62 -0.61
CA VAL A 89 24.01 15.73 -1.15
C VAL A 89 23.98 16.85 -2.20
N VAL A 90 23.83 16.50 -3.48
CA VAL A 90 23.90 17.43 -4.62
C VAL A 90 22.56 18.08 -4.91
N THR A 91 21.47 17.30 -4.88
CA THR A 91 20.10 17.79 -5.06
C THR A 91 19.12 16.86 -4.35
N ILE A 92 17.92 17.35 -4.05
CA ILE A 92 16.79 16.57 -3.55
C ILE A 92 15.58 16.94 -4.40
N GLU A 93 15.23 16.07 -5.35
CA GLU A 93 14.24 16.37 -6.39
C GLU A 93 13.49 15.12 -6.87
N PRO A 94 12.33 15.26 -7.55
CA PRO A 94 11.65 14.12 -8.16
C PRO A 94 12.47 13.50 -9.30
N ARG A 95 12.85 12.22 -9.16
CA ARG A 95 13.52 11.41 -10.18
C ARG A 95 12.71 10.14 -10.48
N ALA A 96 12.92 9.53 -11.64
CA ALA A 96 12.21 8.32 -12.04
C ALA A 96 12.40 7.18 -11.03
N SER A 97 11.30 6.57 -10.59
CA SER A 97 11.33 5.32 -9.81
C SER A 97 11.65 4.13 -10.72
N ASN A 98 12.20 3.05 -10.16
CA ASN A 98 12.50 1.81 -10.89
C ASN A 98 11.26 0.92 -11.13
N HIS A 99 10.07 1.52 -11.21
CA HIS A 99 8.79 0.89 -11.48
C HIS A 99 8.42 1.02 -12.97
N ALA A 100 7.56 0.13 -13.49
CA ALA A 100 7.12 0.15 -14.89
C ALA A 100 6.57 1.51 -15.38
N SER A 101 5.96 2.30 -14.48
CA SER A 101 5.42 3.63 -14.78
C SER A 101 6.44 4.77 -14.70
N ALA A 102 7.64 4.52 -14.17
CA ALA A 102 8.68 5.52 -13.87
C ALA A 102 8.19 6.80 -13.18
N LEU A 103 7.09 6.72 -12.41
CA LEU A 103 6.51 7.87 -11.72
C LEU A 103 7.58 8.57 -10.87
N PRO A 104 7.74 9.90 -10.99
CA PRO A 104 8.76 10.63 -10.24
C PRO A 104 8.55 10.52 -8.72
N VAL A 105 9.59 10.11 -8.02
CA VAL A 105 9.66 10.02 -6.56
C VAL A 105 10.74 10.97 -6.05
N ASN A 106 10.47 11.64 -4.92
CA ASN A 106 11.46 12.54 -4.31
C ASN A 106 12.72 11.74 -3.96
N THR A 107 13.87 12.18 -4.45
CA THR A 107 15.11 11.42 -4.47
C THR A 107 16.26 12.28 -4.00
N CYS A 108 16.97 11.81 -2.97
CA CYS A 108 18.21 12.41 -2.50
C CYS A 108 19.35 11.94 -3.41
N VAL A 109 19.98 12.86 -4.12
CA VAL A 109 21.09 12.58 -5.03
C VAL A 109 22.40 12.84 -4.30
N ILE A 110 23.23 11.81 -4.17
CA ILE A 110 24.51 11.85 -3.45
C ILE A 110 25.65 11.63 -4.44
N ALA A 111 26.52 12.62 -4.62
CA ALA A 111 27.78 12.42 -5.31
C ALA A 111 28.79 11.78 -4.34
N ALA A 112 29.34 10.63 -4.73
CA ALA A 112 30.30 9.91 -3.92
C ALA A 112 31.64 10.66 -3.86
N ASP A 113 32.29 10.68 -2.70
CA ASP A 113 33.66 11.20 -2.55
C ASP A 113 34.75 10.18 -2.94
N GLY A 114 34.37 8.91 -3.12
CA GLY A 114 35.27 7.80 -3.44
C GLY A 114 35.97 7.18 -2.23
N GLU A 115 35.67 7.63 -1.01
CA GLU A 115 36.30 7.14 0.23
C GLU A 115 35.53 5.98 0.88
N ASP A 116 34.22 5.85 0.60
CA ASP A 116 33.29 4.87 1.21
C ASP A 116 33.27 4.87 2.75
N ARG A 117 33.53 6.03 3.34
CA ARG A 117 33.77 6.24 4.76
C ARG A 117 32.50 6.05 5.60
N TRP A 118 32.49 5.03 6.46
CA TRP A 118 31.41 4.76 7.40
C TRP A 118 31.20 5.89 8.42
N CYS A 119 29.94 6.06 8.84
CA CYS A 119 29.63 6.70 10.12
C CYS A 119 30.09 5.82 11.29
N GLU A 120 30.04 6.35 12.50
CA GLU A 120 30.22 5.51 13.68
C GLU A 120 29.17 4.40 13.69
N LEU A 121 29.62 3.15 13.62
CA LEU A 121 28.77 1.98 13.78
C LEU A 121 28.70 1.66 15.27
N THR A 122 27.49 1.38 15.77
CA THR A 122 27.29 0.87 17.11
C THR A 122 26.98 -0.63 17.04
N PRO A 123 27.98 -1.53 17.13
CA PRO A 123 27.75 -2.95 17.38
C PRO A 123 26.81 -3.17 18.57
N GLY A 124 26.04 -4.26 18.54
CA GLY A 124 25.09 -4.60 19.59
C GLY A 124 25.42 -5.94 20.20
N SER A 125 25.35 -6.04 21.54
CA SER A 125 25.32 -7.34 22.19
C SER A 125 24.01 -8.06 21.82
N ILE A 126 24.07 -9.39 21.75
CA ILE A 126 22.88 -10.24 21.68
C ILE A 126 22.05 -10.11 22.97
N GLU A 127 22.64 -9.60 24.05
CA GLU A 127 22.02 -9.43 25.37
C GLU A 127 20.96 -8.31 25.44
N LEU A 128 20.93 -7.39 24.46
CA LEU A 128 19.95 -6.29 24.36
C LEU A 128 18.51 -6.75 24.63
N SER A 129 17.71 -5.92 25.32
CA SER A 129 16.30 -6.23 25.52
C SER A 129 15.58 -6.37 24.17
N ASN A 130 14.50 -7.15 24.13
CA ASN A 130 13.75 -7.35 22.88
C ASN A 130 13.24 -6.01 22.31
N HIS A 131 12.91 -5.03 23.16
CA HIS A 131 12.53 -3.68 22.73
C HIS A 131 13.69 -2.92 22.05
N GLU A 132 14.87 -2.89 22.66
CA GLU A 132 16.06 -2.26 22.06
C GLU A 132 16.48 -2.94 20.75
N MET A 133 16.38 -4.27 20.69
CA MET A 133 16.69 -5.06 19.51
C MET A 133 15.72 -4.77 18.36
N ILE A 134 14.41 -4.66 18.65
CA ILE A 134 13.39 -4.24 17.68
C ILE A 134 13.62 -2.78 17.24
N ALA A 135 13.94 -1.88 18.17
CA ALA A 135 14.26 -0.48 17.88
C ALA A 135 15.52 -0.36 17.01
N LYS A 136 16.52 -1.22 17.19
CA LYS A 136 17.73 -1.26 16.38
C LYS A 136 17.46 -1.79 14.96
N ILE A 137 16.63 -2.81 14.82
CA ILE A 137 16.18 -3.34 13.50
C ILE A 137 15.32 -2.29 12.76
N HIS A 138 14.48 -1.55 13.49
CA HIS A 138 13.73 -0.42 12.96
C HIS A 138 14.66 0.71 12.51
N GLY A 139 15.57 1.15 13.39
CA GLY A 139 16.55 2.21 13.14
C GLY A 139 17.45 1.91 11.95
N ALA A 140 17.93 0.66 11.81
CA ALA A 140 18.69 0.17 10.66
C ALA A 140 17.88 0.12 9.34
N GLY A 141 16.57 0.37 9.39
CA GLY A 141 15.69 0.47 8.21
C GLY A 141 15.45 -0.88 7.53
N ILE A 142 15.42 -1.99 8.28
CA ILE A 142 15.34 -3.34 7.70
C ILE A 142 13.96 -3.63 7.10
N ALA A 143 13.89 -3.71 5.77
CA ALA A 143 12.71 -4.10 5.01
C ALA A 143 12.79 -5.59 4.62
N GLY A 144 11.63 -6.25 4.51
CA GLY A 144 11.55 -7.63 4.04
C GLY A 144 11.99 -7.76 2.58
N MET A 145 13.12 -8.41 2.34
CA MET A 145 13.82 -8.40 1.05
C MET A 145 13.26 -9.36 -0.02
N GLY A 146 12.24 -10.16 0.31
CA GLY A 146 11.48 -10.99 -0.63
C GLY A 146 10.47 -10.20 -1.49
N GLY A 147 10.87 -9.05 -2.02
CA GLY A 147 10.08 -8.21 -2.94
C GLY A 147 9.27 -7.10 -2.27
N ALA A 148 8.27 -7.43 -1.45
CA ALA A 148 7.25 -6.47 -0.97
C ALA A 148 7.75 -5.39 0.03
N ALA A 149 9.03 -5.43 0.44
CA ALA A 149 9.68 -4.43 1.29
C ALA A 149 8.96 -4.08 2.61
N PHE A 150 8.18 -5.02 3.16
CA PHE A 150 7.40 -4.80 4.39
C PHE A 150 8.31 -4.52 5.61
N PRO A 151 7.96 -3.62 6.54
CA PRO A 151 8.81 -3.31 7.70
C PRO A 151 9.04 -4.50 8.63
N SER A 152 10.30 -4.89 8.83
CA SER A 152 10.63 -6.14 9.53
C SER A 152 10.34 -6.07 11.03
N HIS A 153 10.50 -4.89 11.64
CA HIS A 153 10.20 -4.68 13.07
C HIS A 153 8.73 -4.95 13.41
N ILE A 154 7.81 -4.72 12.47
CA ILE A 154 6.38 -5.06 12.64
C ILE A 154 6.17 -6.59 12.60
N LYS A 155 6.85 -7.31 11.69
CA LYS A 155 6.79 -8.79 11.64
C LYS A 155 7.42 -9.45 12.88
N LEU A 156 8.41 -8.79 13.49
CA LEU A 156 9.12 -9.26 14.68
C LEU A 156 8.46 -8.88 16.01
N ASN A 157 7.38 -8.10 15.98
CA ASN A 157 6.58 -7.75 17.16
C ASN A 157 5.07 -8.00 16.92
N PRO A 158 4.66 -9.25 16.64
CA PRO A 158 3.28 -9.58 16.37
C PRO A 158 2.42 -9.53 17.65
N VAL A 159 1.15 -9.17 17.49
CA VAL A 159 0.15 -9.18 18.58
C VAL A 159 -0.28 -10.61 18.97
N SER A 160 0.06 -11.62 18.15
CA SER A 160 -0.28 -13.02 18.36
C SER A 160 0.97 -13.84 18.72
N GLU A 161 0.81 -14.84 19.60
CA GLU A 161 1.83 -15.88 19.83
C GLU A 161 2.16 -16.58 18.50
N ILE A 162 3.45 -16.80 18.25
CA ILE A 162 3.95 -17.44 17.02
C ILE A 162 4.40 -18.86 17.36
N GLU A 163 3.77 -19.86 16.74
CA GLU A 163 4.16 -21.26 16.88
C GLU A 163 5.25 -21.65 15.88
N LEU A 164 5.23 -21.07 14.68
CA LEU A 164 6.08 -21.44 13.56
C LEU A 164 6.69 -20.21 12.88
N VAL A 165 8.01 -20.19 12.74
CA VAL A 165 8.71 -19.29 11.81
C VAL A 165 9.12 -20.07 10.57
N ILE A 166 8.80 -19.56 9.38
CA ILE A 166 9.29 -20.07 8.11
C ILE A 166 10.34 -19.09 7.57
N ILE A 167 11.55 -19.58 7.36
CA ILE A 167 12.61 -18.86 6.66
C ILE A 167 12.56 -19.29 5.18
N ASN A 168 12.18 -18.35 4.34
CA ASN A 168 11.96 -18.53 2.91
C ASN A 168 13.26 -18.30 2.12
N GLY A 169 13.88 -19.40 1.70
CA GLY A 169 14.97 -19.46 0.70
C GLY A 169 14.49 -20.03 -0.64
N VAL A 170 13.20 -19.86 -0.96
CA VAL A 170 12.54 -20.41 -2.15
C VAL A 170 12.62 -19.39 -3.29
N GLU A 171 13.69 -19.48 -4.07
CA GLU A 171 13.98 -18.61 -5.21
C GLU A 171 13.51 -19.25 -6.53
N CYS A 172 12.18 -19.22 -6.71
CA CYS A 172 11.48 -19.94 -7.78
C CYS A 172 11.43 -19.20 -9.13
N GLU A 173 11.92 -17.96 -9.22
CA GLU A 173 12.03 -17.23 -10.50
C GLU A 173 13.15 -17.83 -11.38
N PRO A 174 12.97 -18.00 -12.71
CA PRO A 174 13.86 -18.79 -13.55
C PRO A 174 15.33 -18.36 -13.64
N TYR A 175 15.62 -17.07 -13.50
CA TYR A 175 16.94 -16.47 -13.73
C TYR A 175 17.64 -16.02 -12.44
N ILE A 176 16.92 -15.93 -11.32
CA ILE A 176 17.42 -15.31 -10.08
C ILE A 176 18.17 -16.37 -9.25
N SER A 177 19.32 -15.99 -8.71
CA SER A 177 20.22 -16.87 -7.93
C SER A 177 20.83 -16.16 -6.71
N ALA A 178 20.30 -15.00 -6.32
CA ALA A 178 20.84 -14.14 -5.27
C ALA A 178 20.68 -14.77 -3.88
N ASP A 179 19.50 -15.30 -3.56
CA ASP A 179 19.25 -15.98 -2.29
C ASP A 179 19.96 -17.36 -2.24
N ASP A 180 20.09 -18.06 -3.37
CA ASP A 180 20.90 -19.30 -3.47
C ASP A 180 22.38 -19.03 -3.14
N ARG A 181 23.02 -18.05 -3.82
CA ARG A 181 24.41 -17.67 -3.50
C ARG A 181 24.56 -17.19 -2.06
N LEU A 182 23.63 -16.38 -1.56
CA LEU A 182 23.68 -15.89 -0.17
C LEU A 182 23.60 -17.04 0.85
N MET A 183 22.74 -18.05 0.62
CA MET A 183 22.70 -19.26 1.46
C MET A 183 23.95 -20.12 1.38
N ARG A 184 24.63 -20.16 0.23
CA ARG A 184 25.88 -20.92 0.05
C ARG A 184 27.08 -20.26 0.73
N GLU A 185 27.17 -18.92 0.67
CA GLU A 185 28.34 -18.16 1.11
C GLU A 185 28.22 -17.59 2.53
N TYR A 186 26.99 -17.27 2.99
CA TYR A 186 26.72 -16.57 4.25
C TYR A 186 25.72 -17.33 5.16
N SER A 187 25.73 -18.66 5.11
CA SER A 187 24.82 -19.52 5.89
C SER A 187 24.88 -19.27 7.40
N GLN A 188 26.06 -18.95 7.93
CA GLN A 188 26.27 -18.66 9.36
C GLN A 188 25.68 -17.30 9.77
N ASP A 189 25.88 -16.24 8.98
CA ASP A 189 25.27 -14.94 9.22
C ASP A 189 23.74 -14.99 9.11
N ILE A 190 23.19 -15.71 8.12
CA ILE A 190 21.75 -15.97 8.01
C ILE A 190 21.26 -16.63 9.29
N LEU A 191 21.96 -17.66 9.78
CA LEU A 191 21.56 -18.41 10.96
C LEU A 191 21.69 -17.62 12.28
N ALA A 192 22.71 -16.78 12.40
CA ALA A 192 22.81 -15.84 13.51
C ALA A 192 21.64 -14.83 13.50
N GLY A 193 21.19 -14.43 12.30
CA GLY A 193 19.94 -13.70 12.09
C GLY A 193 18.70 -14.49 12.51
N ILE A 194 18.62 -15.78 12.19
CA ILE A 194 17.56 -16.68 12.66
C ILE A 194 17.58 -16.80 14.20
N GLY A 195 18.75 -16.79 14.84
CA GLY A 195 18.90 -16.74 16.29
C GLY A 195 18.28 -15.50 16.94
N ILE A 196 18.44 -14.34 16.30
CA ILE A 196 17.75 -13.10 16.70
C ILE A 196 16.23 -13.23 16.54
N ILE A 197 15.76 -13.74 15.41
CA ILE A 197 14.32 -13.97 15.15
C ILE A 197 13.74 -14.95 16.20
N HIS A 198 14.47 -16.01 16.54
CA HIS A 198 14.10 -16.98 17.58
C HIS A 198 13.95 -16.31 18.95
N ARG A 199 14.88 -15.43 19.35
CA ARG A 199 14.80 -14.68 20.63
C ARG A 199 13.60 -13.73 20.69
N LEU A 200 13.29 -13.06 19.58
CA LEU A 200 12.21 -12.08 19.52
C LEU A 200 10.82 -12.72 19.49
N LEU A 201 10.66 -13.84 18.78
CA LEU A 201 9.36 -14.49 18.56
C LEU A 201 9.10 -15.73 19.43
N ALA A 202 10.14 -16.29 20.06
CA ALA A 202 10.11 -17.53 20.84
C ALA A 202 9.29 -18.70 20.22
N PRO A 203 9.48 -19.03 18.92
CA PRO A 203 8.62 -19.97 18.22
C PRO A 203 8.87 -21.42 18.66
N LYS A 204 7.83 -22.26 18.56
CA LYS A 204 7.92 -23.70 18.84
C LYS A 204 8.76 -24.44 17.80
N ARG A 205 8.75 -23.98 16.54
CA ARG A 205 9.56 -24.51 15.42
C ARG A 205 10.01 -23.42 14.45
N ILE A 206 11.14 -23.67 13.80
CA ILE A 206 11.67 -22.89 12.67
C ILE A 206 11.91 -23.84 11.48
N VAL A 207 11.35 -23.50 10.33
CA VAL A 207 11.54 -24.25 9.07
C VAL A 207 12.27 -23.37 8.08
N ILE A 208 13.46 -23.79 7.64
CA ILE A 208 14.19 -23.15 6.55
C ILE A 208 13.80 -23.88 5.27
N ALA A 209 12.92 -23.28 4.47
CA ALA A 209 12.41 -23.87 3.24
C ALA A 209 13.28 -23.44 2.04
N ILE A 210 13.77 -24.42 1.29
CA ILE A 210 14.66 -24.24 0.13
C ILE A 210 14.18 -25.18 -0.97
N GLU A 211 14.28 -24.80 -2.24
CA GLU A 211 13.91 -25.68 -3.35
C GLU A 211 14.92 -26.83 -3.54
N ASP A 212 14.43 -28.00 -3.94
CA ASP A 212 15.21 -29.21 -4.17
C ASP A 212 16.26 -29.10 -5.29
N ASN A 213 16.11 -28.13 -6.21
CA ASN A 213 17.11 -27.76 -7.21
C ASN A 213 18.37 -27.03 -6.65
N LYS A 214 18.44 -26.75 -5.33
CA LYS A 214 19.57 -26.04 -4.68
C LYS A 214 20.31 -26.92 -3.66
N PRO A 215 20.92 -28.05 -4.07
CA PRO A 215 21.57 -28.98 -3.14
C PRO A 215 22.74 -28.35 -2.37
N GLU A 216 23.45 -27.39 -2.96
CA GLU A 216 24.55 -26.67 -2.30
C GLU A 216 24.06 -25.76 -1.17
N ALA A 217 23.03 -24.94 -1.39
CA ALA A 217 22.42 -24.12 -0.34
C ALA A 217 21.79 -24.98 0.77
N ILE A 218 21.10 -26.07 0.40
CA ILE A 218 20.56 -27.03 1.37
C ILE A 218 21.68 -27.56 2.27
N LYS A 219 22.79 -28.01 1.68
CA LYS A 219 23.95 -28.53 2.42
C LYS A 219 24.60 -27.45 3.32
N ALA A 220 24.82 -26.25 2.80
CA ALA A 220 25.43 -25.15 3.54
C ALA A 220 24.56 -24.73 4.75
N MET A 221 23.24 -24.62 4.56
CA MET A 221 22.29 -24.30 5.63
C MET A 221 22.15 -25.44 6.64
N GLN A 222 22.18 -26.71 6.22
CA GLN A 222 22.20 -27.87 7.13
C GLN A 222 23.46 -27.90 7.99
N GLN A 223 24.62 -27.63 7.40
CA GLN A 223 25.89 -27.53 8.13
C GLN A 223 25.85 -26.39 9.15
N ALA A 224 25.35 -25.21 8.77
CA ALA A 224 25.18 -24.10 9.69
C ALA A 224 24.25 -24.47 10.87
N VAL A 225 23.05 -25.03 10.60
CA VAL A 225 22.10 -25.49 11.64
C VAL A 225 22.73 -26.49 12.61
N SER A 226 23.54 -27.44 12.11
CA SER A 226 24.25 -28.43 12.96
C SER A 226 25.33 -27.83 13.88
N GLN A 227 25.84 -26.64 13.55
CA GLN A 227 26.85 -25.91 14.34
C GLN A 227 26.23 -24.82 15.23
N SER A 228 24.90 -24.67 15.20
CA SER A 228 24.21 -23.57 15.85
C SER A 228 24.00 -23.77 17.35
N ALA A 229 23.92 -22.65 18.08
CA ALA A 229 23.48 -22.62 19.48
C ALA A 229 21.95 -22.59 19.65
N LEU A 230 21.17 -22.84 18.58
CA LEU A 230 19.71 -22.92 18.67
C LEU A 230 19.29 -24.19 19.43
N PRO A 231 18.15 -24.19 20.14
CA PRO A 231 17.70 -25.38 20.88
C PRO A 231 17.59 -26.59 19.95
N ALA A 232 18.14 -27.73 20.37
CA ALA A 232 18.16 -28.94 19.55
C ALA A 232 16.74 -29.35 19.11
N GLY A 233 16.55 -29.60 17.82
CA GLY A 233 15.25 -29.93 17.24
C GLY A 233 14.29 -28.75 17.04
N SER A 234 14.66 -27.51 17.40
CA SER A 234 13.84 -26.33 17.10
C SER A 234 13.81 -25.97 15.62
N THR A 235 14.91 -26.21 14.90
CA THR A 235 15.16 -25.68 13.55
C THR A 235 15.46 -26.79 12.55
N ARG A 236 14.81 -26.76 11.38
CA ARG A 236 14.93 -27.80 10.34
C ARG A 236 15.03 -27.20 8.94
N VAL A 237 16.07 -27.57 8.18
CA VAL A 237 16.13 -27.32 6.73
C VAL A 237 15.22 -28.32 6.01
N THR A 238 14.33 -27.82 5.16
CA THR A 238 13.33 -28.60 4.45
C THR A 238 13.41 -28.29 2.95
N ALA A 239 13.86 -29.27 2.17
CA ALA A 239 13.79 -29.22 0.72
C ALA A 239 12.32 -29.31 0.27
N ILE A 240 11.88 -28.42 -0.63
CA ILE A 240 10.54 -28.44 -1.22
C ILE A 240 10.62 -28.62 -2.75
N PRO A 241 9.58 -29.16 -3.41
CA PRO A 241 9.57 -29.30 -4.86
C PRO A 241 9.73 -27.97 -5.58
N THR A 242 10.70 -27.91 -6.51
CA THR A 242 10.88 -26.79 -7.43
C THR A 242 9.64 -26.60 -8.30
N LYS A 243 8.90 -25.50 -8.08
CA LYS A 243 7.64 -25.21 -8.78
C LYS A 243 7.25 -23.76 -8.59
N TYR A 244 7.11 -23.01 -9.67
CA TYR A 244 6.75 -21.60 -9.57
C TYR A 244 5.22 -21.42 -9.37
N PRO A 245 4.72 -20.57 -8.44
CA PRO A 245 5.44 -19.67 -7.53
C PRO A 245 5.41 -20.18 -6.06
N SER A 246 6.11 -21.28 -5.76
CA SER A 246 6.22 -21.86 -4.40
C SER A 246 6.75 -20.88 -3.35
N GLY A 247 7.57 -19.89 -3.77
CA GLY A 247 8.13 -18.86 -2.89
C GLY A 247 7.15 -17.78 -2.42
N GLY A 248 5.92 -17.75 -2.95
CA GLY A 248 4.87 -16.85 -2.47
C GLY A 248 4.48 -17.17 -1.03
N GLU A 249 4.32 -16.16 -0.17
CA GLU A 249 4.12 -16.34 1.29
C GLU A 249 2.97 -17.30 1.63
N LYS A 250 1.82 -17.17 0.96
CA LYS A 250 0.65 -18.05 1.17
C LYS A 250 0.89 -19.46 0.62
N GLN A 251 1.48 -19.58 -0.57
CA GLN A 251 1.79 -20.86 -1.21
C GLN A 251 2.79 -21.66 -0.37
N LEU A 252 3.83 -21.01 0.15
CA LEU A 252 4.82 -21.64 1.00
C LEU A 252 4.22 -22.14 2.32
N ILE A 253 3.37 -21.33 2.96
CA ILE A 253 2.61 -21.76 4.16
C ILE A 253 1.76 -23.00 3.84
N GLN A 254 1.10 -23.04 2.69
CA GLN A 254 0.29 -24.18 2.29
C GLN A 254 1.14 -25.43 2.02
N ILE A 255 2.30 -25.30 1.37
CA ILE A 255 3.26 -26.40 1.13
C ILE A 255 3.81 -26.96 2.44
N ILE A 256 4.15 -26.08 3.39
CA ILE A 256 4.81 -26.45 4.66
C ILE A 256 3.81 -26.90 5.74
N THR A 257 2.54 -26.49 5.69
CA THR A 257 1.59 -26.77 6.80
C THR A 257 0.25 -27.38 6.38
N GLY A 258 -0.04 -27.44 5.08
CA GLY A 258 -1.37 -27.81 4.57
C GLY A 258 -2.48 -26.80 4.88
N ARG A 259 -2.19 -25.70 5.58
CA ARG A 259 -3.16 -24.64 5.92
C ARG A 259 -3.14 -23.54 4.86
N GLU A 260 -4.32 -23.05 4.51
CA GLU A 260 -4.47 -21.88 3.66
C GLU A 260 -4.60 -20.60 4.50
N VAL A 261 -4.01 -19.49 4.04
CA VAL A 261 -4.15 -18.17 4.68
C VAL A 261 -5.40 -17.47 4.10
N PRO A 262 -6.48 -17.26 4.88
CA PRO A 262 -7.73 -16.72 4.36
C PRO A 262 -7.56 -15.36 3.65
N SER A 263 -8.48 -15.04 2.74
CA SER A 263 -8.56 -13.69 2.13
C SER A 263 -8.65 -12.62 3.21
N GLY A 264 -7.88 -11.54 3.06
CA GLY A 264 -7.76 -10.46 4.05
C GLY A 264 -7.12 -10.81 5.40
N ALA A 265 -6.70 -12.06 5.64
CA ALA A 265 -5.96 -12.45 6.84
C ALA A 265 -4.45 -12.35 6.65
N ILE A 266 -3.72 -12.19 7.76
CA ILE A 266 -2.26 -12.23 7.82
C ILE A 266 -1.79 -13.57 8.43
N PRO A 267 -0.63 -14.12 8.03
CA PRO A 267 -0.09 -15.37 8.57
C PRO A 267 -0.01 -15.43 10.10
N ALA A 268 0.29 -14.30 10.75
CA ALA A 268 0.42 -14.23 12.21
C ALA A 268 -0.87 -14.63 12.96
N LYS A 269 -2.06 -14.50 12.34
CA LYS A 269 -3.33 -15.00 12.91
C LYS A 269 -3.42 -16.52 12.98
N LEU A 270 -2.57 -17.24 12.26
CA LEU A 270 -2.43 -18.69 12.30
C LEU A 270 -1.26 -19.16 13.18
N GLY A 271 -0.60 -18.24 13.89
CA GLY A 271 0.64 -18.50 14.63
C GLY A 271 1.86 -18.68 13.73
N ILE A 272 1.86 -18.13 12.52
CA ILE A 272 2.94 -18.31 11.53
C ILE A 272 3.54 -16.96 11.12
N VAL A 273 4.87 -16.86 11.10
CA VAL A 273 5.59 -15.71 10.51
C VAL A 273 6.53 -16.21 9.41
N VAL A 274 6.61 -15.47 8.30
CA VAL A 274 7.52 -15.78 7.19
C VAL A 274 8.50 -14.62 6.98
N HIS A 275 9.79 -14.94 6.99
CA HIS A 275 10.90 -14.03 6.65
C HIS A 275 11.74 -14.63 5.52
N ASN A 276 12.26 -13.80 4.62
CA ASN A 276 13.20 -14.24 3.58
C ASN A 276 14.63 -14.40 4.14
N VAL A 277 15.45 -15.29 3.57
CA VAL A 277 16.84 -15.54 4.01
C VAL A 277 17.70 -14.29 4.05
N GLY A 278 17.65 -13.44 3.02
CA GLY A 278 18.33 -12.15 3.02
C GLY A 278 17.84 -11.20 4.12
N THR A 279 16.56 -11.28 4.50
CA THR A 279 16.03 -10.49 5.61
C THR A 279 16.62 -10.93 6.96
N ALA A 280 16.83 -12.24 7.17
CA ALA A 280 17.52 -12.75 8.36
C ALA A 280 19.00 -12.29 8.39
N PHE A 281 19.70 -12.38 7.27
CA PHE A 281 21.06 -11.84 7.12
C PHE A 281 21.15 -10.34 7.45
N ALA A 282 20.23 -9.53 6.95
CA ALA A 282 20.19 -8.09 7.25
C ALA A 282 19.85 -7.79 8.72
N ILE A 283 19.00 -8.61 9.37
CA ILE A 283 18.74 -8.54 10.82
C ILE A 283 20.02 -8.82 11.61
N HIS A 284 20.82 -9.81 11.21
CA HIS A 284 22.12 -10.08 11.84
C HIS A 284 23.02 -8.83 11.78
N GLN A 285 23.32 -8.34 10.56
CA GLN A 285 24.20 -7.19 10.36
C GLN A 285 23.74 -5.94 11.14
N ALA A 286 22.44 -5.67 11.21
CA ALA A 286 21.89 -4.57 12.00
C ALA A 286 22.13 -4.72 13.51
N VAL A 287 21.83 -5.90 14.07
CA VAL A 287 21.92 -6.10 15.51
C VAL A 287 23.37 -6.22 15.97
N THR A 288 24.15 -7.12 15.37
CA THR A 288 25.51 -7.44 15.84
C THR A 288 26.54 -6.42 15.36
N GLN A 289 26.50 -6.05 14.07
CA GLN A 289 27.52 -5.20 13.44
C GLN A 289 27.13 -3.71 13.42
N GLY A 290 25.87 -3.37 13.76
CA GLY A 290 25.36 -1.99 13.71
C GLY A 290 25.09 -1.46 12.30
N LYS A 291 25.19 -2.29 11.26
CA LYS A 291 25.09 -1.87 9.86
C LYS A 291 23.62 -1.70 9.43
N PRO A 292 23.21 -0.53 8.91
CA PRO A 292 21.89 -0.35 8.30
C PRO A 292 21.74 -1.12 6.98
N LEU A 293 20.49 -1.33 6.54
CA LEU A 293 20.20 -1.89 5.21
C LEU A 293 20.47 -0.83 4.12
N ILE A 294 21.73 -0.79 3.69
CA ILE A 294 22.24 0.09 2.61
C ILE A 294 22.69 -0.67 1.36
N GLU A 295 22.77 -2.00 1.39
CA GLU A 295 23.14 -2.83 0.24
C GLU A 295 22.41 -4.17 0.28
N ARG A 296 22.33 -4.85 -0.87
CA ARG A 296 21.84 -6.23 -0.96
C ARG A 296 22.49 -6.98 -2.11
N VAL A 297 22.40 -8.31 -2.08
CA VAL A 297 22.72 -9.14 -3.25
C VAL A 297 21.64 -8.95 -4.32
N VAL A 298 22.08 -8.77 -5.56
CA VAL A 298 21.26 -8.66 -6.76
C VAL A 298 21.85 -9.54 -7.85
N THR A 299 21.03 -10.38 -8.47
CA THR A 299 21.42 -11.13 -9.67
C THR A 299 21.44 -10.20 -10.88
N VAL A 300 22.51 -10.21 -11.67
CA VAL A 300 22.57 -9.51 -12.96
C VAL A 300 22.83 -10.58 -14.04
N THR A 301 21.91 -10.71 -15.00
CA THR A 301 21.85 -11.92 -15.85
C THR A 301 21.06 -11.71 -17.15
N GLY A 302 21.07 -12.71 -18.02
CA GLY A 302 20.58 -12.67 -19.41
C GLY A 302 21.72 -12.66 -20.42
N GLN A 303 21.47 -13.12 -21.64
CA GLN A 303 22.50 -13.30 -22.69
C GLN A 303 23.24 -12.03 -23.09
N ASN A 304 22.64 -10.86 -22.87
CA ASN A 304 23.24 -9.58 -23.26
C ASN A 304 24.10 -8.95 -22.15
N VAL A 305 24.33 -9.67 -21.05
CA VAL A 305 25.27 -9.32 -19.98
C VAL A 305 26.60 -10.05 -20.21
N GLY A 306 27.70 -9.33 -20.42
CA GLY A 306 29.03 -9.95 -20.60
C GLY A 306 29.58 -10.60 -19.32
N LYS A 307 29.21 -10.08 -18.15
CA LYS A 307 29.57 -10.62 -16.83
C LYS A 307 28.32 -10.93 -16.00
N PRO A 308 27.59 -12.02 -16.31
CA PRO A 308 26.46 -12.45 -15.49
C PRO A 308 26.96 -12.99 -14.15
N GLY A 309 26.19 -12.74 -13.08
CA GLY A 309 26.63 -13.05 -11.72
C GLY A 309 25.72 -12.48 -10.64
N ASN A 310 26.18 -12.55 -9.40
CA ASN A 310 25.51 -11.96 -8.25
C ASN A 310 26.41 -10.91 -7.61
N TYR A 311 25.85 -9.74 -7.32
CA TYR A 311 26.62 -8.57 -6.90
C TYR A 311 26.04 -7.96 -5.63
N TRP A 312 26.92 -7.54 -4.71
CA TRP A 312 26.58 -6.61 -3.65
C TRP A 312 26.37 -5.23 -4.27
N LEU A 313 25.11 -4.77 -4.28
CA LEU A 313 24.72 -3.47 -4.82
C LEU A 313 24.22 -2.56 -3.70
N PRO A 314 24.86 -1.38 -3.48
CA PRO A 314 24.31 -0.36 -2.61
C PRO A 314 22.98 0.18 -3.13
N ILE A 315 22.05 0.41 -2.22
CA ILE A 315 20.71 0.90 -2.49
C ILE A 315 20.81 2.36 -2.98
N GLY A 316 20.29 2.59 -4.18
CA GLY A 316 20.41 3.85 -4.91
C GLY A 316 21.49 3.86 -5.99
N THR A 317 22.25 2.77 -6.16
CA THR A 317 23.11 2.61 -7.35
C THR A 317 22.25 2.76 -8.62
N PRO A 318 22.62 3.56 -9.63
CA PRO A 318 21.91 3.61 -10.90
C PRO A 318 22.03 2.29 -11.67
N VAL A 319 20.95 1.80 -12.27
CA VAL A 319 20.96 0.58 -13.11
C VAL A 319 21.98 0.72 -14.25
N GLU A 320 22.07 1.89 -14.88
CA GLU A 320 23.09 2.23 -15.88
C GLU A 320 24.53 1.91 -15.44
N HIS A 321 24.90 2.24 -14.19
CA HIS A 321 26.26 1.98 -13.66
C HIS A 321 26.52 0.47 -13.52
N VAL A 322 25.52 -0.29 -13.10
CA VAL A 322 25.60 -1.76 -13.03
C VAL A 322 25.81 -2.34 -14.42
N LEU A 323 24.96 -1.98 -15.39
CA LEU A 323 25.03 -2.46 -16.77
C LEU A 323 26.38 -2.16 -17.44
N LYS A 324 26.90 -0.95 -17.22
CA LYS A 324 28.22 -0.54 -17.72
C LYS A 324 29.36 -1.39 -17.15
N TYR A 325 29.31 -1.73 -15.86
CA TYR A 325 30.32 -2.59 -15.23
C TYR A 325 30.22 -4.05 -15.67
N THR A 326 29.00 -4.57 -15.85
CA THR A 326 28.77 -5.96 -16.27
C THR A 326 28.89 -6.20 -17.78
N GLU A 327 29.46 -5.25 -18.52
CA GLU A 327 29.71 -5.33 -19.97
C GLU A 327 28.43 -5.68 -20.76
N PHE A 328 27.39 -4.89 -20.53
CA PHE A 328 26.13 -4.97 -21.26
C PHE A 328 26.29 -4.63 -22.75
N ASN A 329 25.82 -5.52 -23.62
CA ASN A 329 25.76 -5.33 -25.07
C ASN A 329 24.33 -4.97 -25.51
N ALA A 330 24.13 -3.76 -26.01
CA ALA A 330 22.80 -3.27 -26.36
C ALA A 330 22.29 -3.77 -27.72
N GLU A 331 21.11 -4.41 -27.71
CA GLU A 331 20.27 -4.58 -28.90
C GLU A 331 19.38 -3.34 -29.16
N ALA A 332 18.86 -3.19 -30.39
CA ALA A 332 18.06 -2.03 -30.80
C ALA A 332 16.78 -1.84 -29.95
N ASP A 333 16.08 -2.93 -29.66
CA ASP A 333 14.85 -2.94 -28.84
C ASP A 333 15.10 -3.55 -27.45
N GLN A 334 16.27 -3.31 -26.86
CA GLN A 334 16.66 -3.93 -25.60
C GLN A 334 15.66 -3.62 -24.45
N LYS A 335 15.07 -4.67 -23.90
CA LYS A 335 14.35 -4.61 -22.62
C LYS A 335 15.34 -4.78 -21.47
N VAL A 336 15.28 -3.90 -20.47
CA VAL A 336 15.95 -4.10 -19.16
C VAL A 336 14.87 -4.32 -18.12
N ILE A 337 14.88 -5.47 -17.46
CA ILE A 337 13.81 -5.93 -16.56
C ILE A 337 14.31 -5.89 -15.12
N ILE A 338 13.52 -5.32 -14.21
CA ILE A 338 13.72 -5.47 -12.76
C ILE A 338 12.89 -6.65 -12.27
N GLY A 339 13.53 -7.57 -11.55
CA GLY A 339 12.95 -8.85 -11.15
C GLY A 339 13.24 -9.97 -12.16
N GLY A 340 12.47 -11.06 -12.07
CA GLY A 340 12.54 -12.17 -13.01
C GLY A 340 11.55 -12.04 -14.17
N PRO A 341 11.54 -12.98 -15.13
CA PRO A 341 10.64 -12.93 -16.29
C PRO A 341 9.16 -13.11 -15.94
N MET A 342 8.82 -13.62 -14.74
CA MET A 342 7.43 -13.90 -14.36
C MET A 342 6.74 -12.74 -13.65
N MET A 343 7.34 -12.19 -12.58
CA MET A 343 6.76 -11.08 -11.80
C MET A 343 7.33 -9.71 -12.17
N GLY A 344 8.52 -9.67 -12.77
CA GLY A 344 9.24 -8.45 -13.06
C GLY A 344 8.57 -7.54 -14.08
N HIS A 345 9.19 -6.38 -14.32
CA HIS A 345 8.72 -5.40 -15.30
C HIS A 345 9.88 -4.76 -16.05
N ALA A 346 9.66 -4.44 -17.32
CA ALA A 346 10.59 -3.66 -18.11
C ALA A 346 10.67 -2.22 -17.57
N LEU A 347 11.88 -1.66 -17.58
CA LEU A 347 12.15 -0.26 -17.27
C LEU A 347 12.01 0.60 -18.53
N PRO A 348 11.37 1.78 -18.46
CA PRO A 348 11.36 2.74 -19.56
C PRO A 348 12.67 3.57 -19.65
N THR A 349 13.54 3.49 -18.64
CA THR A 349 14.85 4.16 -18.59
C THR A 349 15.77 3.42 -17.60
N ILE A 350 17.08 3.39 -17.91
CA ILE A 350 18.12 2.80 -17.05
C ILE A 350 18.68 3.79 -16.01
N GLN A 351 18.27 5.06 -16.06
CA GLN A 351 18.62 6.12 -15.08
C GLN A 351 17.74 6.03 -13.81
N VAL A 352 17.54 4.81 -13.32
CA VAL A 352 16.71 4.50 -12.14
C VAL A 352 17.53 3.75 -11.08
N PRO A 353 17.17 3.87 -9.78
CA PRO A 353 17.92 3.26 -8.70
C PRO A 353 17.63 1.78 -8.45
N ILE A 354 18.63 1.05 -7.93
CA ILE A 354 18.44 -0.19 -7.18
C ILE A 354 17.76 0.12 -5.83
N LEU A 355 16.69 -0.62 -5.47
CA LEU A 355 15.96 -0.44 -4.22
C LEU A 355 16.08 -1.67 -3.30
N LYS A 356 15.64 -1.53 -2.04
CA LYS A 356 15.55 -2.64 -1.05
C LYS A 356 14.85 -3.90 -1.60
N GLY A 357 13.86 -3.74 -2.48
CA GLY A 357 13.13 -4.84 -3.12
C GLY A 357 13.74 -5.39 -4.42
N THR A 358 14.76 -4.75 -5.00
CA THR A 358 15.37 -5.15 -6.27
C THR A 358 16.27 -6.37 -6.08
N ASN A 359 15.80 -7.56 -6.47
CA ASN A 359 16.55 -8.82 -6.37
C ASN A 359 17.28 -9.22 -7.66
N CYS A 360 16.84 -8.73 -8.82
CA CYS A 360 17.40 -9.10 -10.12
C CYS A 360 17.34 -7.94 -11.11
N ILE A 361 18.35 -7.86 -11.98
CA ILE A 361 18.37 -7.10 -13.23
C ILE A 361 18.53 -8.14 -14.35
N LEU A 362 17.49 -8.33 -15.16
CA LEU A 362 17.45 -9.27 -16.27
C LEU A 362 17.53 -8.49 -17.60
N VAL A 363 18.52 -8.81 -18.41
CA VAL A 363 18.78 -8.20 -19.72
C VAL A 363 18.80 -9.31 -20.78
N PRO A 364 17.61 -9.77 -21.22
CA PRO A 364 17.49 -10.91 -22.12
C PRO A 364 17.94 -10.53 -23.52
N SER A 365 18.41 -11.50 -24.31
CA SER A 365 18.48 -11.32 -25.77
C SER A 365 17.08 -11.40 -26.39
N SER A 366 16.93 -10.89 -27.62
CA SER A 366 15.70 -11.08 -28.40
C SER A 366 15.33 -12.56 -28.66
N GLN A 367 16.26 -13.50 -28.40
CA GLN A 367 16.03 -14.94 -28.50
C GLN A 367 15.64 -15.60 -27.16
N GLU A 368 16.04 -15.03 -26.01
CA GLU A 368 15.67 -15.54 -24.68
C GLU A 368 14.23 -15.20 -24.30
N ILE A 369 13.83 -13.96 -24.55
CA ILE A 369 12.48 -13.47 -24.29
C ILE A 369 12.02 -12.81 -25.58
N GLY A 370 11.32 -13.60 -26.40
CA GLY A 370 10.88 -13.19 -27.73
C GLY A 370 10.05 -11.91 -27.75
N THR A 371 9.86 -11.37 -28.96
CA THR A 371 8.93 -10.27 -29.20
C THR A 371 7.56 -10.60 -28.60
N THR A 372 6.92 -9.60 -27.98
CA THR A 372 5.62 -9.80 -27.33
C THR A 372 4.61 -10.29 -28.38
N PRO A 373 4.09 -11.52 -28.28
CA PRO A 373 3.16 -12.05 -29.27
C PRO A 373 1.86 -11.24 -29.27
N GLU A 374 1.21 -11.13 -30.44
CA GLU A 374 -0.07 -10.44 -30.55
C GLU A 374 -1.18 -11.15 -29.75
N GLU A 375 -1.95 -10.38 -28.96
CA GLU A 375 -3.07 -10.90 -28.19
C GLU A 375 -4.14 -11.50 -29.11
N LYS A 376 -4.39 -12.80 -28.98
CA LYS A 376 -5.46 -13.51 -29.71
C LYS A 376 -6.73 -13.59 -28.87
N ALA A 377 -7.86 -13.84 -29.52
CA ALA A 377 -9.13 -14.07 -28.84
C ALA A 377 -9.05 -15.27 -27.88
N CYS A 378 -9.71 -15.16 -26.72
CA CYS A 378 -9.73 -16.22 -25.70
C CYS A 378 -10.54 -17.44 -26.17
N ILE A 379 -9.86 -18.56 -26.41
CA ILE A 379 -10.48 -19.82 -26.85
C ILE A 379 -11.16 -20.63 -25.73
N ARG A 380 -11.21 -20.09 -24.50
CA ARG A 380 -11.84 -20.72 -23.31
C ARG A 380 -11.30 -22.10 -22.88
N CYS A 381 -10.04 -22.42 -23.20
CA CYS A 381 -9.39 -23.70 -22.88
C CYS A 381 -9.36 -24.10 -21.39
N GLY A 382 -9.41 -23.14 -20.46
CA GLY A 382 -9.43 -23.42 -19.01
C GLY A 382 -8.05 -23.47 -18.32
N GLU A 383 -6.95 -23.59 -19.08
CA GLU A 383 -5.59 -23.75 -18.50
C GLU A 383 -5.19 -22.66 -17.51
N CYS A 384 -5.60 -21.42 -17.76
CA CYS A 384 -5.36 -20.31 -16.83
C CYS A 384 -5.91 -20.56 -15.41
N ALA A 385 -7.03 -21.28 -15.27
CA ALA A 385 -7.60 -21.66 -13.97
C ALA A 385 -6.83 -22.83 -13.35
N ASN A 386 -6.49 -23.86 -14.14
CA ASN A 386 -5.67 -24.99 -13.71
C ASN A 386 -4.30 -24.54 -13.15
N ALA A 387 -3.68 -23.56 -13.78
CA ALA A 387 -2.39 -23.00 -13.40
C ALA A 387 -2.46 -21.98 -12.26
N CYS A 388 -3.65 -21.54 -11.80
CA CYS A 388 -3.76 -20.48 -10.81
C CYS A 388 -3.42 -20.98 -9.38
N PRO A 389 -2.31 -20.52 -8.77
CA PRO A 389 -1.90 -20.96 -7.42
C PRO A 389 -2.74 -20.34 -6.29
N ALA A 390 -3.68 -19.46 -6.64
CA ALA A 390 -4.65 -18.83 -5.74
C ALA A 390 -6.09 -19.32 -5.98
N LEU A 391 -6.27 -20.37 -6.81
CA LEU A 391 -7.58 -20.99 -7.12
C LEU A 391 -8.68 -20.01 -7.60
N LEU A 392 -8.26 -18.91 -8.25
CA LEU A 392 -9.17 -17.92 -8.84
C LEU A 392 -9.72 -18.40 -10.19
N LEU A 393 -10.57 -17.58 -10.81
CA LEU A 393 -11.10 -17.78 -12.15
C LEU A 393 -10.56 -16.71 -13.13
N PRO A 394 -9.32 -16.83 -13.64
CA PRO A 394 -8.69 -15.81 -14.49
C PRO A 394 -9.51 -15.42 -15.72
N GLN A 395 -10.22 -16.36 -16.34
CA GLN A 395 -11.10 -16.07 -17.47
C GLN A 395 -12.22 -15.06 -17.14
N GLN A 396 -12.87 -15.21 -15.99
CA GLN A 396 -13.94 -14.29 -15.55
C GLN A 396 -13.35 -12.94 -15.13
N LEU A 397 -12.24 -12.97 -14.39
CA LEU A 397 -11.49 -11.76 -14.04
C LEU A 397 -11.06 -10.97 -15.27
N PHE A 398 -10.64 -11.65 -16.34
CA PHE A 398 -10.19 -11.03 -17.59
C PHE A 398 -11.34 -10.37 -18.33
N TRP A 399 -12.49 -11.05 -18.49
CA TRP A 399 -13.64 -10.45 -19.17
C TRP A 399 -14.17 -9.22 -18.43
N HIS A 400 -14.25 -9.27 -17.09
CA HIS A 400 -14.65 -8.10 -16.31
C HIS A 400 -13.59 -6.98 -16.33
N ALA A 401 -12.29 -7.30 -16.26
CA ALA A 401 -11.24 -6.29 -16.35
C ALA A 401 -11.18 -5.63 -17.74
N LYS A 402 -11.29 -6.41 -18.82
CA LYS A 402 -11.28 -5.93 -20.21
C LYS A 402 -12.56 -5.15 -20.59
N ALA A 403 -13.67 -5.40 -19.90
CA ALA A 403 -14.90 -4.63 -20.02
C ALA A 403 -15.01 -3.45 -19.03
N GLU A 404 -13.93 -3.15 -18.28
CA GLU A 404 -13.88 -2.11 -17.23
C GLU A 404 -14.91 -2.29 -16.08
N GLU A 405 -15.48 -3.49 -15.94
CA GLU A 405 -16.43 -3.88 -14.89
C GLU A 405 -15.73 -4.22 -13.58
N TYR A 406 -14.88 -3.32 -13.09
CA TYR A 406 -13.94 -3.60 -12.00
C TYR A 406 -14.62 -4.02 -10.68
N ASP A 407 -15.83 -3.53 -10.38
CA ASP A 407 -16.62 -3.99 -9.23
C ASP A 407 -16.99 -5.48 -9.31
N LYS A 408 -17.30 -5.98 -10.52
CA LYS A 408 -17.54 -7.42 -10.73
C LYS A 408 -16.23 -8.19 -10.60
N ALA A 409 -15.12 -7.69 -11.17
CA ALA A 409 -13.82 -8.33 -10.98
C ALA A 409 -13.44 -8.41 -9.48
N ALA A 410 -13.73 -7.37 -8.70
CA ALA A 410 -13.57 -7.39 -7.24
C ALA A 410 -14.43 -8.47 -6.56
N SER A 411 -15.67 -8.71 -7.02
CA SER A 411 -16.54 -9.78 -6.52
C SER A 411 -16.03 -11.20 -6.84
N TYR A 412 -15.18 -11.35 -7.87
CA TYR A 412 -14.44 -12.57 -8.20
C TYR A 412 -13.06 -12.64 -7.52
N ASN A 413 -12.89 -12.00 -6.36
CA ASN A 413 -11.67 -12.04 -5.55
C ASN A 413 -10.40 -11.51 -6.27
N LEU A 414 -10.50 -10.53 -7.18
CA LEU A 414 -9.34 -9.92 -7.85
C LEU A 414 -8.24 -9.45 -6.87
N LYS A 415 -8.60 -9.03 -5.65
CA LYS A 415 -7.65 -8.62 -4.59
C LYS A 415 -6.75 -9.74 -4.10
N ASP A 416 -7.17 -11.00 -4.21
CA ASP A 416 -6.38 -12.18 -3.81
C ASP A 416 -5.43 -12.67 -4.93
N CYS A 417 -5.51 -12.08 -6.13
CA CYS A 417 -4.54 -12.34 -7.20
C CYS A 417 -3.15 -11.87 -6.76
N ILE A 418 -2.13 -12.73 -6.88
CA ILE A 418 -0.74 -12.41 -6.52
C ILE A 418 0.13 -11.93 -7.71
N GLU A 419 -0.48 -11.71 -8.88
CA GLU A 419 0.19 -11.20 -10.10
C GLU A 419 1.37 -12.06 -10.60
N CYS A 420 1.38 -13.35 -10.25
CA CYS A 420 2.48 -14.26 -10.55
C CYS A 420 2.67 -14.62 -12.04
N GLY A 421 1.84 -14.18 -12.97
CA GLY A 421 2.03 -14.49 -14.41
C GLY A 421 1.70 -15.93 -14.85
N CYS A 422 1.53 -16.90 -13.94
CA CYS A 422 1.24 -18.31 -14.29
C CYS A 422 0.10 -18.47 -15.30
N CYS A 423 -0.98 -17.68 -15.15
CA CYS A 423 -2.13 -17.74 -16.04
C CYS A 423 -1.86 -17.17 -17.44
N SER A 424 -0.98 -16.16 -17.55
CA SER A 424 -0.54 -15.60 -18.83
C SER A 424 0.42 -16.55 -19.55
N TYR A 425 1.37 -17.13 -18.82
CA TYR A 425 2.36 -18.07 -19.34
C TYR A 425 1.73 -19.31 -20.00
N VAL A 426 0.64 -19.86 -19.44
CA VAL A 426 -0.07 -21.02 -20.02
C VAL A 426 -1.14 -20.65 -21.04
N CYS A 427 -1.28 -19.38 -21.43
CA CYS A 427 -2.36 -18.95 -22.30
C CYS A 427 -2.02 -19.20 -23.77
N PRO A 428 -2.68 -20.14 -24.49
CA PRO A 428 -2.42 -20.39 -25.91
C PRO A 428 -2.91 -19.25 -26.83
N SER A 429 -3.63 -18.28 -26.25
CA SER A 429 -4.09 -17.05 -26.93
C SER A 429 -3.17 -15.86 -26.67
N ASP A 430 -2.03 -16.05 -26.00
CA ASP A 430 -1.04 -14.99 -25.73
C ASP A 430 -1.59 -13.77 -24.94
N ILE A 431 -2.63 -13.99 -24.12
CA ILE A 431 -3.32 -12.89 -23.43
C ILE A 431 -2.51 -12.42 -22.21
N PRO A 432 -2.18 -11.11 -22.10
CA PRO A 432 -1.44 -10.55 -20.96
C PRO A 432 -2.37 -10.34 -19.74
N LEU A 433 -3.04 -11.41 -19.29
CA LEU A 433 -4.03 -11.43 -18.20
C LEU A 433 -3.62 -10.61 -16.97
N VAL A 434 -2.34 -10.69 -16.54
CA VAL A 434 -1.85 -9.96 -15.37
C VAL A 434 -1.82 -8.44 -15.56
N GLU A 435 -1.61 -7.93 -16.77
CA GLU A 435 -1.63 -6.50 -17.06
C GLU A 435 -3.04 -5.94 -16.88
N TYR A 436 -4.05 -6.61 -17.44
CA TYR A 436 -5.46 -6.28 -17.20
C TYR A 436 -5.81 -6.30 -15.69
N TYR A 437 -5.25 -7.25 -14.93
CA TYR A 437 -5.48 -7.33 -13.47
C TYR A 437 -4.78 -6.20 -12.71
N ARG A 438 -3.56 -5.79 -13.10
CA ARG A 438 -2.84 -4.66 -12.54
C ARG A 438 -3.60 -3.35 -12.76
N ILE A 439 -4.11 -3.13 -13.98
CA ILE A 439 -4.97 -1.98 -14.31
C ILE A 439 -6.24 -1.98 -13.44
N ALA A 440 -6.97 -3.10 -13.42
CA ALA A 440 -8.21 -3.22 -12.64
C ALA A 440 -8.00 -3.03 -11.13
N LYS A 441 -6.91 -3.55 -10.57
CA LYS A 441 -6.52 -3.32 -9.17
C LYS A 441 -6.19 -1.86 -8.89
N SER A 442 -5.45 -1.21 -9.79
CA SER A 442 -5.10 0.22 -9.68
C SER A 442 -6.36 1.08 -9.67
N ALA A 443 -7.31 0.82 -10.59
CA ALA A 443 -8.60 1.51 -10.64
C ALA A 443 -9.44 1.29 -9.36
N LEU A 444 -9.51 0.06 -8.85
CA LEU A 444 -10.18 -0.25 -7.58
C LEU A 444 -9.54 0.45 -6.37
N LYS A 445 -8.21 0.58 -6.37
CA LYS A 445 -7.49 1.31 -5.32
C LYS A 445 -7.81 2.81 -5.41
N GLN A 446 -7.69 3.40 -6.60
CA GLN A 446 -8.01 4.82 -6.83
C GLN A 446 -9.45 5.15 -6.39
N ALA A 447 -10.44 4.34 -6.80
CA ALA A 447 -11.83 4.54 -6.39
C ALA A 447 -12.04 4.45 -4.86
N ALA A 448 -11.29 3.57 -4.17
CA ALA A 448 -11.32 3.48 -2.71
C ALA A 448 -10.65 4.70 -2.04
N ASP A 449 -9.51 5.16 -2.58
CA ASP A 449 -8.79 6.33 -2.08
C ASP A 449 -9.61 7.62 -2.27
N GLU A 450 -10.24 7.80 -3.44
CA GLU A 450 -11.17 8.90 -3.72
C GLU A 450 -12.37 8.88 -2.77
N LYS A 451 -12.97 7.70 -2.51
CA LYS A 451 -14.05 7.54 -1.54
C LYS A 451 -13.60 7.92 -0.12
N HIS A 452 -12.43 7.47 0.33
CA HIS A 452 -11.90 7.84 1.65
C HIS A 452 -11.55 9.33 1.74
N GLN A 453 -11.06 9.95 0.67
CA GLN A 453 -10.85 11.40 0.61
C GLN A 453 -12.18 12.17 0.69
N ALA A 454 -13.23 11.70 0.01
CA ALA A 454 -14.58 12.27 0.09
C ALA A 454 -15.18 12.12 1.51
N GLU A 455 -15.02 10.97 2.16
CA GLU A 455 -15.43 10.74 3.55
C GLU A 455 -14.68 11.67 4.53
N ARG A 456 -13.35 11.80 4.40
CA ARG A 456 -12.54 12.73 5.20
C ARG A 456 -12.88 14.20 4.91
N ALA A 457 -13.27 14.55 3.68
CA ALA A 457 -13.73 15.88 3.33
C ALA A 457 -15.10 16.18 3.98
N LYS A 458 -16.02 15.21 3.93
CA LYS A 458 -17.33 15.28 4.60
C LYS A 458 -17.19 15.46 6.11
N GLN A 459 -16.36 14.64 6.78
CA GLN A 459 -16.10 14.74 8.22
C GLN A 459 -15.54 16.13 8.60
N ARG A 460 -14.58 16.67 7.83
CA ARG A 460 -14.05 18.03 8.06
C ARG A 460 -15.08 19.12 7.84
N PHE A 461 -16.02 18.93 6.91
CA PHE A 461 -17.12 19.87 6.67
C PHE A 461 -18.16 19.83 7.80
N GLU A 462 -18.56 18.65 8.25
CA GLU A 462 -19.49 18.44 9.36
C GLU A 462 -18.93 19.00 10.68
N ALA A 463 -17.67 18.70 11.00
CA ALA A 463 -16.98 19.27 12.18
C ALA A 463 -16.86 20.81 12.11
N ARG A 464 -16.69 21.38 10.92
CA ARG A 464 -16.70 22.84 10.72
C ARG A 464 -18.08 23.45 10.95
N ILE A 465 -19.15 22.77 10.53
CA ILE A 465 -20.53 23.23 10.78
C ILE A 465 -20.83 23.18 12.28
N GLN A 466 -20.52 22.08 12.95
CA GLN A 466 -20.69 21.92 14.40
C GLN A 466 -20.00 23.05 15.17
N ARG A 467 -18.72 23.33 14.87
CA ARG A 467 -17.98 24.43 15.51
C ARG A 467 -18.64 25.80 15.28
N LEU A 468 -19.14 26.07 14.07
CA LEU A 468 -19.83 27.33 13.76
C LEU A 468 -21.19 27.44 14.46
N GLU A 469 -21.89 26.33 14.68
CA GLU A 469 -23.13 26.27 15.44
C GLU A 469 -22.88 26.45 16.95
N GLU A 470 -21.84 25.80 17.50
CA GLU A 470 -21.38 26.01 18.88
C GLU A 470 -20.94 27.47 19.13
N GLU A 471 -20.14 28.06 18.24
CA GLU A 471 -19.75 29.47 18.29
C GLU A 471 -20.97 30.40 18.26
N LYS A 472 -21.99 30.07 17.44
CA LYS A 472 -23.25 30.81 17.35
C LYS A 472 -24.07 30.69 18.65
N LEU A 473 -24.27 29.47 19.16
CA LEU A 473 -25.01 29.20 20.39
C LEU A 473 -24.32 29.83 21.61
N ALA A 474 -22.99 29.76 21.71
CA ALA A 474 -22.22 30.43 22.74
C ALA A 474 -22.34 31.95 22.67
N ARG A 475 -22.39 32.53 21.46
CA ARG A 475 -22.64 33.96 21.25
C ARG A 475 -24.06 34.37 21.63
N GLU A 476 -25.07 33.56 21.30
CA GLU A 476 -26.46 33.77 21.71
C GLU A 476 -26.65 33.64 23.22
N ALA A 477 -25.99 32.67 23.86
CA ALA A 477 -25.99 32.51 25.31
C ALA A 477 -25.36 33.72 26.02
N LYS A 478 -24.15 34.15 25.59
CA LYS A 478 -23.50 35.38 26.11
C LYS A 478 -24.36 36.63 25.88
N ALA A 479 -25.07 36.72 24.76
CA ALA A 479 -25.99 37.83 24.50
C ALA A 479 -27.23 37.80 25.41
N LYS A 480 -27.82 36.63 25.66
CA LYS A 480 -28.93 36.45 26.62
C LYS A 480 -28.51 36.75 28.05
N GLU A 481 -27.34 36.26 28.48
CA GLU A 481 -26.78 36.54 29.79
C GLU A 481 -26.50 38.05 29.98
N ALA A 482 -25.88 38.70 28.99
CA ALA A 482 -25.66 40.14 29.01
C ALA A 482 -26.98 40.95 29.04
N ALA A 483 -28.02 40.48 28.35
CA ALA A 483 -29.35 41.09 28.39
C ALA A 483 -30.03 40.90 29.77
N ALA A 484 -29.98 39.70 30.34
CA ALA A 484 -30.50 39.41 31.68
C ALA A 484 -29.76 40.23 32.76
N ARG A 485 -28.43 40.35 32.68
CA ARG A 485 -27.63 41.19 33.58
C ARG A 485 -28.00 42.67 33.47
N ARG A 486 -28.24 43.19 32.26
CA ARG A 486 -28.77 44.55 32.05
C ARG A 486 -30.16 44.72 32.69
N GLN A 487 -31.07 43.77 32.52
CA GLN A 487 -32.41 43.82 33.15
C GLN A 487 -32.36 43.74 34.68
N ALA A 488 -31.44 42.96 35.24
CA ALA A 488 -31.23 42.83 36.68
C ALA A 488 -30.59 44.09 37.30
N THR A 489 -29.83 44.86 36.52
CA THR A 489 -29.20 46.12 36.96
C THR A 489 -30.10 47.35 36.72
N MET A 490 -31.28 47.19 36.11
CA MET A 490 -32.24 48.29 35.92
C MET A 490 -33.11 48.53 37.16
N THR A 491 -33.14 49.79 37.62
CA THR A 491 -33.99 50.24 38.72
C THR A 491 -35.46 50.35 38.28
N SER A 492 -36.39 50.51 39.23
CA SER A 492 -37.82 50.67 38.93
C SER A 492 -38.12 51.90 38.06
N THR A 493 -37.35 52.98 38.24
CA THR A 493 -37.44 54.21 37.44
C THR A 493 -37.10 53.96 35.96
N ASP A 494 -36.04 53.18 35.70
CA ASP A 494 -35.59 52.86 34.33
C ASP A 494 -36.62 52.01 33.57
N LYS A 495 -37.30 51.09 34.28
CA LYS A 495 -38.34 50.22 33.70
C LYS A 495 -39.54 51.00 33.19
N ASN A 496 -39.96 52.04 33.91
CA ASN A 496 -41.01 52.95 33.47
C ASN A 496 -40.58 53.78 32.25
N ALA A 497 -39.36 54.34 32.25
CA ALA A 497 -38.84 55.12 31.13
C ALA A 497 -38.73 54.30 29.82
N VAL A 498 -38.31 53.04 29.90
CA VAL A 498 -38.24 52.14 28.73
C VAL A 498 -39.63 51.71 28.25
N ALA A 499 -40.57 51.43 29.16
CA ALA A 499 -41.95 51.14 28.81
C ALA A 499 -42.63 52.34 28.11
N GLU A 500 -42.40 53.55 28.61
CA GLU A 500 -42.93 54.78 28.04
C GLU A 500 -42.29 55.09 26.66
N ALA A 501 -40.99 54.85 26.48
CA ALA A 501 -40.33 54.97 25.18
C ALA A 501 -40.87 53.95 24.15
N MET A 502 -41.09 52.69 24.57
CA MET A 502 -41.72 51.65 23.73
C MET A 502 -43.17 52.02 23.37
N ALA A 503 -43.95 52.54 24.33
CA ALA A 503 -45.30 53.02 24.09
C ALA A 503 -45.32 54.23 23.13
N ARG A 504 -44.39 55.18 23.26
CA ARG A 504 -44.23 56.31 22.33
C ARG A 504 -43.85 55.84 20.92
N ILE A 505 -43.00 54.82 20.78
CA ILE A 505 -42.66 54.24 19.45
C ILE A 505 -43.86 53.48 18.86
N ALA A 506 -44.62 52.73 19.67
CA ALA A 506 -45.84 52.05 19.23
C ALA A 506 -46.91 53.07 18.80
N ALA A 507 -47.15 54.12 19.58
CA ALA A 507 -48.04 55.22 19.24
C ALA A 507 -47.59 55.97 17.98
N LYS A 508 -46.28 56.19 17.80
CA LYS A 508 -45.73 56.84 16.59
C LYS A 508 -45.82 55.94 15.35
N LYS A 509 -45.79 54.61 15.52
CA LYS A 509 -46.09 53.64 14.44
C LYS A 509 -47.58 53.54 14.13
N ALA A 510 -48.46 53.66 15.13
CA ALA A 510 -49.91 53.70 14.92
C ALA A 510 -50.34 54.99 14.21
N ALA A 511 -49.84 56.15 14.64
CA ALA A 511 -50.08 57.44 13.98
C ALA A 511 -49.53 57.48 12.53
N ALA A 512 -48.42 56.79 12.27
CA ALA A 512 -47.88 56.61 10.92
C ALA A 512 -48.64 55.56 10.06
N ALA A 513 -49.61 54.84 10.63
CA ALA A 513 -50.43 53.86 9.91
C ALA A 513 -51.81 54.42 9.49
N GLU A 514 -52.28 55.51 10.10
CA GLU A 514 -53.52 56.20 9.71
C GLU A 514 -53.33 57.22 8.57
N THR A 515 -52.10 57.45 8.11
CA THR A 515 -51.78 58.41 7.02
C THR A 515 -51.09 57.79 5.82
N THR A 516 -51.61 56.67 5.30
CA THR A 516 -51.59 56.32 3.86
C THR A 516 -52.57 55.19 3.58
N ALA A 517 -53.84 55.52 3.39
CA ALA A 517 -54.78 54.65 2.69
C ALA A 517 -55.11 55.28 1.33
N ASP A 518 -54.20 55.13 0.36
CA ASP A 518 -54.65 55.16 -1.04
C ASP A 518 -53.74 54.44 -2.04
N ASN A 519 -54.42 53.73 -2.93
CA ASN A 519 -54.06 53.21 -4.26
C ASN A 519 -52.98 52.15 -4.54
N ALA A 520 -53.31 51.40 -5.60
CA ALA A 520 -52.70 50.18 -6.13
C ALA A 520 -51.76 50.50 -7.33
N PRO A 521 -51.06 49.50 -7.93
CA PRO A 521 -49.84 49.75 -8.71
C PRO A 521 -50.07 49.86 -10.23
N VAL A 522 -49.24 50.69 -10.90
CA VAL A 522 -49.05 50.67 -12.37
C VAL A 522 -47.57 50.87 -12.72
N GLU A 523 -46.96 49.77 -13.20
CA GLU A 523 -46.22 49.61 -14.46
C GLU A 523 -45.27 50.68 -15.09
N VAL A 524 -44.25 50.11 -15.78
CA VAL A 524 -43.43 50.58 -16.93
C VAL A 524 -42.22 51.56 -16.84
N VAL A 525 -41.21 51.18 -17.65
CA VAL A 525 -40.10 51.87 -18.34
C VAL A 525 -38.89 52.50 -17.63
N ALA A 526 -37.76 52.36 -18.34
CA ALA A 526 -36.41 52.78 -18.02
C ALA A 526 -36.07 54.22 -18.43
N ALA A 527 -35.07 54.82 -17.79
CA ALA A 527 -34.10 55.71 -18.43
C ALA A 527 -32.82 55.90 -17.57
N ASP A 528 -31.80 56.42 -18.23
CA ASP A 528 -30.35 56.44 -17.99
C ASP A 528 -29.80 57.44 -16.93
N ALA A 529 -28.47 57.45 -16.78
CA ALA A 529 -27.58 58.55 -16.37
C ALA A 529 -27.32 58.89 -14.88
N SER A 530 -26.18 58.34 -14.37
CA SER A 530 -25.10 59.03 -13.62
C SER A 530 -25.42 60.06 -12.50
N SER A 531 -25.07 59.73 -11.24
CA SER A 531 -23.84 60.27 -10.59
C SER A 531 -23.70 59.94 -9.07
N THR A 532 -22.45 59.73 -8.66
CA THR A 532 -21.82 59.96 -7.33
C THR A 532 -22.34 59.36 -6.00
N GLU A 533 -21.36 58.75 -5.30
CA GLU A 533 -21.22 58.51 -3.85
C GLU A 533 -21.96 57.34 -3.15
N ALA A 534 -21.25 56.74 -2.19
CA ALA A 534 -21.49 55.42 -1.59
C ALA A 534 -21.96 55.57 -0.11
N PRO A 535 -22.53 54.55 0.57
CA PRO A 535 -21.80 53.30 0.87
C PRO A 535 -22.65 52.00 1.06
N LYS A 536 -21.91 50.91 1.33
CA LYS A 536 -22.27 49.65 2.05
C LYS A 536 -22.24 48.36 1.20
N GLY A 537 -21.36 47.45 1.64
CA GLY A 537 -21.08 46.20 0.97
C GLY A 537 -22.14 45.12 1.21
N LYS A 538 -22.65 44.57 0.10
CA LYS A 538 -23.07 43.16 -0.09
C LYS A 538 -23.31 42.84 -1.58
N ALA A 539 -23.50 43.85 -2.43
CA ALA A 539 -23.62 43.70 -3.89
C ALA A 539 -22.28 43.55 -4.66
N ALA A 540 -21.15 44.03 -4.10
CA ALA A 540 -19.87 44.11 -4.81
C ALA A 540 -19.30 42.74 -5.26
N VAL A 541 -19.52 41.68 -4.47
CA VAL A 541 -19.03 40.32 -4.79
C VAL A 541 -19.83 39.69 -5.95
N ALA A 542 -21.14 39.91 -6.01
CA ALA A 542 -21.97 39.44 -7.11
C ALA A 542 -21.63 40.17 -8.42
N ALA A 543 -21.38 41.48 -8.37
CA ALA A 543 -20.96 42.29 -9.51
C ALA A 543 -19.59 41.88 -10.07
N ALA A 544 -18.63 41.50 -9.21
CA ALA A 544 -17.33 40.99 -9.63
C ALA A 544 -17.44 39.67 -10.40
N ILE A 545 -18.28 38.74 -9.92
CA ILE A 545 -18.54 37.45 -10.58
C ILE A 545 -19.25 37.65 -11.93
N ALA A 546 -20.18 38.61 -12.02
CA ALA A 546 -20.84 38.95 -13.28
C ALA A 546 -19.86 39.54 -14.31
N ARG A 547 -18.97 40.46 -13.89
CA ARG A 547 -17.95 41.07 -14.76
C ARG A 547 -16.89 40.05 -15.23
N ALA A 548 -16.51 39.09 -14.39
CA ALA A 548 -15.63 37.99 -14.79
C ALA A 548 -16.27 37.06 -15.84
N LYS A 549 -17.59 36.83 -15.78
CA LYS A 549 -18.31 36.09 -16.83
C LYS A 549 -18.46 36.89 -18.12
N ALA A 550 -18.79 38.18 -18.04
CA ALA A 550 -18.92 39.04 -19.22
C ALA A 550 -17.59 39.19 -19.99
N LYS A 551 -16.47 39.40 -19.28
CA LYS A 551 -15.14 39.54 -19.91
C LYS A 551 -14.61 38.24 -20.53
N LYS A 552 -15.20 37.08 -20.20
CA LYS A 552 -14.89 35.78 -20.82
C LYS A 552 -15.80 35.43 -22.01
N ALA A 553 -16.89 36.19 -22.22
CA ALA A 553 -17.77 36.07 -23.38
C ALA A 553 -17.42 37.07 -24.51
N ALA A 554 -16.89 38.25 -24.15
CA ALA A 554 -16.47 39.27 -25.12
C ALA A 554 -15.06 39.06 -25.71
N ALA A 555 -14.45 37.88 -25.52
CA ALA A 555 -13.12 37.52 -26.03
C ALA A 555 -13.17 36.32 -27.01
N ALA A 556 -14.35 36.04 -27.57
CA ALA A 556 -14.60 34.87 -28.43
C ALA A 556 -15.27 35.23 -29.78
N GLN A 557 -15.41 36.51 -30.11
CA GLN A 557 -15.93 36.98 -31.40
C GLN A 557 -15.20 38.27 -31.81
N GLY A 558 -14.52 38.23 -32.97
CA GLY A 558 -13.88 39.41 -33.57
C GLY A 558 -12.51 39.13 -34.19
N ALA A 559 -12.51 38.60 -35.43
CA ALA A 559 -11.59 38.94 -36.53
C ALA A 559 -11.67 37.88 -37.64
N ASP A 560 -12.33 38.23 -38.75
CA ASP A 560 -12.08 37.68 -40.07
C ASP A 560 -12.34 38.83 -41.06
N ASP A 561 -11.33 39.21 -41.86
CA ASP A 561 -11.50 39.79 -43.21
C ASP A 561 -10.14 40.10 -43.90
N ALA A 562 -10.14 39.94 -45.23
CA ALA A 562 -9.21 40.54 -46.22
C ALA A 562 -7.74 40.04 -46.37
N GLU A 563 -7.61 38.87 -47.01
CA GLU A 563 -6.98 38.66 -48.36
C GLU A 563 -5.51 38.97 -48.76
N SER A 564 -4.91 37.94 -49.40
CA SER A 564 -4.12 37.95 -50.66
C SER A 564 -2.64 38.43 -50.62
N SER A 565 -1.64 37.67 -51.10
CA SER A 565 -1.56 37.17 -52.49
C SER A 565 -0.36 36.21 -52.78
N GLN A 566 -0.59 35.19 -53.64
CA GLN A 566 0.33 34.55 -54.64
C GLN A 566 1.58 33.77 -54.15
N GLN A 567 2.12 32.71 -54.79
CA GLN A 567 1.72 31.76 -55.87
C GLN A 567 2.64 30.51 -55.69
N ALA A 568 2.20 29.24 -55.61
CA ALA A 568 1.56 28.37 -56.60
C ALA A 568 2.49 27.73 -57.67
N VAL A 569 2.72 26.40 -57.58
CA VAL A 569 2.68 25.45 -58.72
C VAL A 569 2.19 24.06 -58.22
N SER A 570 1.30 23.43 -58.99
CA SER A 570 0.76 22.04 -58.92
C SER A 570 0.60 21.55 -60.38
N PRO A 571 0.19 20.31 -60.78
CA PRO A 571 -0.77 19.36 -60.16
C PRO A 571 -0.25 17.88 -60.18
N GLU A 572 -0.99 16.76 -60.02
CA GLU A 572 -2.43 16.48 -60.24
C GLU A 572 -2.95 15.14 -59.62
N GLN A 573 -4.15 15.18 -59.00
CA GLN A 573 -5.20 14.12 -58.83
C GLN A 573 -4.87 12.73 -58.16
N SER A 574 -5.79 12.04 -57.45
CA SER A 574 -7.23 12.25 -57.13
C SER A 574 -7.68 11.62 -55.79
N GLU A 575 -8.77 12.15 -55.23
CA GLU A 575 -9.44 11.83 -53.94
C GLU A 575 -10.70 10.92 -54.13
N PRO A 576 -11.55 10.57 -53.11
CA PRO A 576 -11.65 11.07 -51.72
C PRO A 576 -11.74 10.03 -50.59
N THR A 577 -11.63 10.52 -49.34
CA THR A 577 -11.91 9.80 -48.08
C THR A 577 -12.92 10.59 -47.25
N GLU A 578 -13.94 9.96 -46.66
CA GLU A 578 -14.93 10.66 -45.81
C GLU A 578 -14.34 11.07 -44.44
N GLN A 579 -14.71 12.26 -43.98
CA GLN A 579 -14.18 12.87 -42.76
C GLN A 579 -15.00 12.54 -41.50
N THR A 580 -14.31 12.57 -40.35
CA THR A 580 -14.88 12.39 -39.01
C THR A 580 -15.21 13.74 -38.38
N GLU A 581 -16.48 13.97 -37.99
CA GLU A 581 -16.87 15.20 -37.27
C GLU A 581 -16.36 15.23 -35.81
N SER A 582 -15.75 16.35 -35.41
CA SER A 582 -15.22 16.57 -34.05
C SER A 582 -16.16 17.41 -33.18
N LEU A 583 -17.21 16.78 -32.62
CA LEU A 583 -18.13 17.42 -31.66
C LEU A 583 -17.44 17.84 -30.35
N SER A 584 -17.83 19.01 -29.81
CA SER A 584 -17.31 19.52 -28.55
C SER A 584 -17.69 18.64 -27.35
N GLN A 585 -16.89 18.68 -26.27
CA GLN A 585 -17.14 17.85 -25.08
C GLN A 585 -18.50 18.11 -24.42
N LYS A 586 -19.11 19.30 -24.58
CA LYS A 586 -20.47 19.56 -24.06
C LYS A 586 -21.54 18.82 -24.84
N ASP A 587 -21.38 18.73 -26.16
CA ASP A 587 -22.37 18.12 -27.06
C ASP A 587 -22.35 16.60 -26.91
N LYS A 588 -21.16 16.02 -26.68
CA LYS A 588 -21.01 14.60 -26.32
C LYS A 588 -21.72 14.24 -25.02
N VAL A 589 -21.67 15.11 -24.00
CA VAL A 589 -22.40 14.91 -22.73
C VAL A 589 -23.91 15.09 -22.90
N ALA A 590 -24.36 16.10 -23.67
CA ALA A 590 -25.78 16.29 -23.97
C ALA A 590 -26.36 15.09 -24.75
N ALA A 591 -25.64 14.58 -25.77
CA ALA A 591 -26.03 13.41 -26.53
C ALA A 591 -26.04 12.13 -25.68
N ALA A 592 -25.09 11.95 -24.75
CA ALA A 592 -25.08 10.83 -23.81
C ALA A 592 -26.29 10.85 -22.86
N ILE A 593 -26.65 12.03 -22.32
CA ILE A 593 -27.83 12.20 -21.45
C ILE A 593 -29.13 11.99 -22.24
N ALA A 594 -29.21 12.44 -23.49
CA ALA A 594 -30.34 12.18 -24.37
C ALA A 594 -30.50 10.67 -24.67
N ARG A 595 -29.41 9.97 -25.02
CA ARG A 595 -29.40 8.52 -25.26
C ARG A 595 -29.75 7.72 -24.00
N ALA A 596 -29.30 8.15 -22.82
CA ALA A 596 -29.67 7.52 -21.55
C ALA A 596 -31.16 7.71 -21.20
N LYS A 597 -31.73 8.90 -21.49
CA LYS A 597 -33.18 9.14 -21.35
C LYS A 597 -33.99 8.32 -22.36
N ALA A 598 -33.57 8.26 -23.62
CA ALA A 598 -34.23 7.46 -24.66
C ALA A 598 -34.24 5.96 -24.31
N LYS A 599 -33.09 5.40 -23.88
CA LYS A 599 -32.99 3.99 -23.47
C LYS A 599 -33.82 3.66 -22.23
N LYS A 600 -34.01 4.63 -21.32
CA LYS A 600 -34.89 4.49 -20.13
C LYS A 600 -36.38 4.69 -20.44
N ALA A 601 -36.72 5.30 -21.57
CA ALA A 601 -38.09 5.38 -22.10
C ALA A 601 -38.46 4.13 -22.91
N ALA A 602 -37.54 3.62 -23.74
CA ALA A 602 -37.75 2.40 -24.52
C ALA A 602 -37.98 1.16 -23.62
N LEU A 603 -37.27 1.05 -22.49
CA LEU A 603 -37.46 -0.01 -21.49
C LEU A 603 -38.77 0.11 -20.66
N LYS A 604 -39.73 0.93 -21.10
CA LYS A 604 -41.03 1.13 -20.46
C LYS A 604 -42.23 1.13 -21.42
N ALA A 605 -42.01 0.80 -22.69
CA ALA A 605 -43.03 0.91 -23.74
C ALA A 605 -43.16 -0.35 -24.62
N ASP A 606 -42.56 -1.48 -24.22
CA ASP A 606 -42.58 -2.72 -25.00
C ASP A 606 -43.11 -3.90 -24.17
N SER A 607 -44.43 -3.85 -23.96
CA SER A 607 -45.25 -4.97 -23.48
C SER A 607 -46.70 -4.72 -23.91
N ASP A 608 -46.96 -4.78 -25.23
CA ASP A 608 -48.26 -5.07 -25.88
C ASP A 608 -48.18 -4.81 -27.41
N ALA A 609 -47.73 -5.81 -28.17
CA ALA A 609 -47.97 -5.94 -29.62
C ALA A 609 -47.70 -7.39 -30.07
N ASN A 610 -48.36 -7.85 -31.13
CA ASN A 610 -48.67 -9.27 -31.34
C ASN A 610 -48.22 -9.83 -32.71
N SER A 611 -48.16 -11.17 -32.77
CA SER A 611 -48.49 -12.05 -33.91
C SER A 611 -47.65 -12.11 -35.20
N ASP A 612 -47.52 -13.37 -35.66
CA ASP A 612 -47.52 -13.87 -37.06
C ASP A 612 -46.22 -13.75 -37.91
N THR A 613 -45.51 -14.87 -38.18
CA THR A 613 -45.66 -15.90 -39.25
C THR A 613 -44.76 -15.59 -40.48
N ASP A 614 -44.23 -16.51 -41.30
CA ASP A 614 -44.17 -17.99 -41.29
C ASP A 614 -42.91 -18.52 -42.04
N ALA A 615 -42.69 -19.85 -41.94
CA ALA A 615 -42.22 -20.79 -42.97
C ALA A 615 -40.77 -20.80 -43.54
N ALA A 616 -40.20 -22.03 -43.50
CA ALA A 616 -39.32 -22.69 -44.49
C ALA A 616 -37.87 -22.16 -44.69
N THR A 617 -36.81 -22.95 -44.97
CA THR A 617 -36.53 -24.39 -45.23
C THR A 617 -34.98 -24.55 -45.26
N SER A 618 -34.28 -25.69 -45.07
CA SER A 618 -34.54 -27.04 -44.52
C SER A 618 -33.23 -27.88 -44.56
N ASN A 619 -33.17 -29.04 -43.88
CA ASN A 619 -32.15 -30.12 -44.02
C ASN A 619 -30.73 -29.79 -43.46
N THR A 620 -29.90 -30.69 -42.89
CA THR A 620 -29.90 -32.13 -42.54
C THR A 620 -28.66 -32.37 -41.63
N ASP A 621 -28.45 -33.40 -40.80
CA ASP A 621 -29.14 -34.68 -40.57
C ASP A 621 -28.87 -35.23 -39.13
N LYS A 622 -29.82 -36.01 -38.58
CA LYS A 622 -29.71 -37.21 -37.67
C LYS A 622 -28.71 -37.30 -36.48
N SER A 623 -28.99 -38.03 -35.38
CA SER A 623 -30.07 -39.00 -35.11
C SER A 623 -30.35 -39.27 -33.61
N ALA A 624 -31.61 -39.62 -33.31
CA ALA A 624 -32.08 -40.60 -32.29
C ALA A 624 -31.85 -40.33 -30.77
N THR A 625 -32.74 -40.67 -29.83
CA THR A 625 -34.03 -41.44 -29.89
C THR A 625 -34.93 -41.08 -28.69
N GLU A 626 -36.27 -41.07 -28.88
CA GLU A 626 -37.38 -41.50 -27.96
C GLU A 626 -37.41 -41.10 -26.44
N THR A 627 -38.53 -40.98 -25.70
CA THR A 627 -39.95 -41.33 -25.92
C THR A 627 -40.91 -40.43 -25.09
N THR A 628 -42.11 -40.13 -25.64
CA THR A 628 -43.44 -39.95 -24.98
C THR A 628 -43.66 -39.23 -23.62
N ALA A 629 -44.54 -38.21 -23.69
CA ALA A 629 -45.83 -38.10 -22.97
C ALA A 629 -46.08 -37.04 -21.85
N ASN A 630 -47.24 -36.41 -22.03
CA ASN A 630 -48.14 -35.68 -21.13
C ASN A 630 -47.86 -34.25 -20.62
N ALA A 631 -48.88 -33.43 -20.87
CA ALA A 631 -49.09 -32.11 -20.30
C ALA A 631 -49.72 -32.21 -18.89
N GLU A 632 -49.31 -31.30 -18.00
CA GLU A 632 -50.14 -30.69 -16.95
C GLU A 632 -49.30 -29.63 -16.22
N ALA A 633 -49.47 -28.36 -16.58
CA ALA A 633 -48.59 -27.28 -16.12
C ALA A 633 -49.28 -25.93 -15.90
N ASP A 634 -50.49 -25.91 -15.32
CA ASP A 634 -51.11 -24.64 -14.87
C ASP A 634 -51.72 -24.69 -13.45
N ASP A 635 -51.14 -25.49 -12.55
CA ASP A 635 -51.60 -25.61 -11.15
C ASP A 635 -50.44 -25.59 -10.12
N LYS A 636 -49.29 -25.03 -10.49
CA LYS A 636 -48.14 -24.83 -9.56
C LYS A 636 -47.94 -23.38 -9.12
N LYS A 637 -48.40 -22.39 -9.89
CA LYS A 637 -48.20 -20.96 -9.56
C LYS A 637 -49.12 -20.47 -8.44
N ALA A 638 -50.36 -20.98 -8.37
CA ALA A 638 -51.32 -20.64 -7.31
C ALA A 638 -50.96 -21.25 -5.94
N LYS A 639 -50.48 -22.50 -5.91
CA LYS A 639 -50.17 -23.23 -4.66
C LYS A 639 -48.99 -22.64 -3.89
N VAL A 640 -47.99 -22.07 -4.57
CA VAL A 640 -46.84 -21.41 -3.94
C VAL A 640 -47.25 -20.09 -3.27
N ALA A 641 -48.11 -19.28 -3.91
CA ALA A 641 -48.61 -18.04 -3.31
C ALA A 641 -49.42 -18.30 -2.01
N ALA A 642 -50.26 -19.34 -2.00
CA ALA A 642 -51.02 -19.74 -0.82
C ALA A 642 -50.13 -20.23 0.35
N ALA A 643 -49.02 -20.92 0.05
CA ALA A 643 -48.06 -21.38 1.06
C ALA A 643 -47.33 -20.21 1.76
N VAL A 644 -46.90 -19.19 0.98
CA VAL A 644 -46.22 -17.99 1.52
C VAL A 644 -47.15 -17.15 2.39
N ALA A 645 -48.44 -17.04 2.03
CA ALA A 645 -49.45 -16.37 2.85
C ALA A 645 -49.65 -17.07 4.21
N ARG A 646 -49.76 -18.41 4.22
CA ARG A 646 -49.91 -19.19 5.47
C ARG A 646 -48.68 -19.12 6.37
N ALA A 647 -47.47 -19.08 5.81
CA ALA A 647 -46.24 -18.90 6.57
C ALA A 647 -46.15 -17.53 7.26
N LYS A 648 -46.62 -16.45 6.60
CA LYS A 648 -46.70 -15.11 7.22
C LYS A 648 -47.73 -15.07 8.35
N ALA A 649 -48.92 -15.64 8.16
CA ALA A 649 -49.96 -15.68 9.19
C ALA A 649 -49.51 -16.41 10.47
N LYS A 650 -48.82 -17.56 10.33
CA LYS A 650 -48.35 -18.34 11.47
C LYS A 650 -47.23 -17.64 12.28
N LYS A 651 -46.50 -16.71 11.67
CA LYS A 651 -45.44 -15.92 12.33
C LYS A 651 -46.00 -14.73 13.13
N ALA A 652 -47.15 -14.18 12.73
CA ALA A 652 -47.83 -13.12 13.49
C ALA A 652 -48.53 -13.66 14.75
N ALA A 653 -49.16 -14.84 14.67
CA ALA A 653 -49.84 -15.46 15.81
C ALA A 653 -48.87 -15.88 16.95
N ALA A 654 -47.60 -16.12 16.64
CA ALA A 654 -46.58 -16.51 17.62
C ALA A 654 -46.02 -15.33 18.45
N GLN A 655 -46.44 -14.08 18.20
CA GLN A 655 -45.95 -12.89 18.90
C GLN A 655 -46.96 -12.29 19.91
N GLN A 656 -48.05 -12.99 20.21
CA GLN A 656 -49.07 -12.58 21.20
C GLN A 656 -49.31 -13.61 22.32
N ALA A 657 -48.38 -14.56 22.52
CA ALA A 657 -48.51 -15.65 23.50
C ALA A 657 -47.29 -15.76 24.45
N GLU A 658 -46.77 -14.63 24.93
CA GLU A 658 -45.75 -14.57 26.01
C GLU A 658 -46.02 -13.41 26.98
N SER A 659 -47.16 -13.45 27.70
CA SER A 659 -47.41 -12.49 28.80
C SER A 659 -48.46 -12.94 29.84
N SER A 660 -48.39 -14.17 30.36
CA SER A 660 -49.11 -14.56 31.59
C SER A 660 -48.70 -15.97 32.07
N GLU A 661 -48.00 -16.05 33.19
CA GLU A 661 -48.37 -16.83 34.40
C GLU A 661 -47.19 -16.94 35.39
N VAL A 662 -47.49 -16.71 36.68
CA VAL A 662 -46.56 -16.84 37.82
C VAL A 662 -47.35 -17.38 39.02
N ALA A 663 -47.00 -18.58 39.50
CA ALA A 663 -47.35 -19.14 40.82
C ALA A 663 -46.40 -20.34 41.06
N GLU A 664 -45.57 -20.33 42.12
CA GLU A 664 -45.69 -21.17 43.34
C GLU A 664 -45.66 -22.70 43.05
N VAL A 665 -44.77 -23.51 43.65
CA VAL A 665 -44.60 -23.78 45.10
C VAL A 665 -43.18 -24.33 45.42
N GLN A 666 -42.70 -24.17 46.67
CA GLN A 666 -41.46 -24.77 47.25
C GLN A 666 -41.77 -26.01 48.13
N PRO A 667 -40.83 -26.59 48.90
CA PRO A 667 -39.62 -27.35 48.53
C PRO A 667 -39.58 -28.76 49.20
N GLU A 668 -38.62 -29.63 48.88
CA GLU A 668 -38.11 -30.57 49.90
C GLU A 668 -36.67 -31.08 49.66
N ARG A 669 -36.07 -31.63 50.72
CA ARG A 669 -34.67 -32.14 50.86
C ARG A 669 -34.62 -33.64 50.42
N VAL A 670 -33.52 -34.41 50.33
CA VAL A 670 -32.33 -34.62 51.19
C VAL A 670 -31.21 -35.38 50.41
N ALA A 671 -29.94 -35.07 50.71
CA ALA A 671 -28.65 -35.81 50.66
C ALA A 671 -28.26 -36.88 49.59
N ASP A 672 -26.98 -36.77 49.22
CA ASP A 672 -25.93 -37.78 48.95
C ASP A 672 -26.25 -39.26 48.57
N ALA A 673 -25.74 -39.71 47.41
CA ALA A 673 -24.64 -40.69 47.32
C ALA A 673 -24.30 -41.13 45.86
N LYS A 674 -23.04 -41.54 45.66
CA LYS A 674 -22.47 -42.27 44.50
C LYS A 674 -21.79 -43.55 45.07
N PRO A 675 -21.37 -44.58 44.30
CA PRO A 675 -21.47 -44.81 42.85
C PRO A 675 -21.85 -46.26 42.39
N GLU A 676 -21.84 -46.46 41.06
CA GLU A 676 -21.38 -47.65 40.30
C GLU A 676 -22.26 -48.89 39.95
N SER A 677 -22.09 -49.29 38.67
CA SER A 677 -22.25 -50.61 38.01
C SER A 677 -23.62 -51.11 37.46
N GLU A 678 -23.67 -51.13 36.13
CA GLU A 678 -24.22 -52.13 35.19
C GLU A 678 -25.52 -52.94 35.48
N SER A 679 -26.56 -52.67 34.69
CA SER A 679 -27.10 -53.56 33.63
C SER A 679 -28.45 -53.01 33.12
N GLY A 680 -28.83 -53.26 31.86
CA GLY A 680 -29.87 -52.45 31.19
C GLY A 680 -31.10 -53.21 30.67
N SER A 681 -32.22 -52.49 30.53
CA SER A 681 -33.13 -52.56 29.36
C SER A 681 -34.27 -51.52 29.41
N ILE A 682 -34.23 -50.54 28.48
CA ILE A 682 -35.30 -50.04 27.56
C ILE A 682 -36.77 -50.05 28.05
N PRO A 683 -37.64 -49.02 27.83
CA PRO A 683 -37.53 -47.89 26.86
C PRO A 683 -37.86 -46.47 27.39
N SER A 684 -37.38 -45.41 26.70
CA SER A 684 -38.20 -44.19 26.42
C SER A 684 -37.57 -43.25 25.38
N THR A 685 -38.39 -42.88 24.40
CA THR A 685 -38.43 -41.66 23.56
C THR A 685 -37.20 -40.74 23.48
N PRO A 686 -36.57 -40.56 22.29
CA PRO A 686 -35.54 -39.53 22.10
C PRO A 686 -36.14 -38.12 22.01
N LEU A 687 -35.53 -37.17 22.73
CA LEU A 687 -35.77 -35.72 22.58
C LEU A 687 -35.33 -35.22 21.20
N SER A 688 -35.93 -34.12 20.73
CA SER A 688 -35.67 -33.62 19.38
C SER A 688 -34.25 -33.02 19.24
N PRO A 689 -33.61 -33.13 18.06
CA PRO A 689 -32.33 -32.46 17.78
C PRO A 689 -32.37 -30.92 17.90
N GLU A 690 -33.57 -30.32 17.90
CA GLU A 690 -33.73 -28.87 18.06
C GLU A 690 -33.54 -28.42 19.51
N ASP A 691 -33.87 -29.27 20.49
CA ASP A 691 -33.88 -28.90 21.90
C ASP A 691 -32.47 -28.96 22.51
N GLU A 692 -31.65 -29.95 22.11
CA GLU A 692 -30.19 -29.91 22.34
C GLU A 692 -29.55 -28.63 21.79
N LYS A 693 -29.97 -28.20 20.59
CA LYS A 693 -29.40 -27.05 19.89
C LYS A 693 -29.78 -25.74 20.60
N LYS A 694 -31.02 -25.61 21.07
CA LYS A 694 -31.48 -24.49 21.93
C LYS A 694 -30.71 -24.46 23.26
N ALA A 695 -30.53 -25.59 23.93
CA ALA A 695 -29.78 -25.66 25.19
C ALA A 695 -28.31 -25.23 25.03
N LYS A 696 -27.64 -25.70 23.96
CA LYS A 696 -26.24 -25.33 23.63
C LYS A 696 -26.10 -23.83 23.31
N VAL A 697 -27.08 -23.23 22.63
CA VAL A 697 -27.11 -21.77 22.36
C VAL A 697 -27.37 -20.96 23.63
N ALA A 698 -28.32 -21.37 24.47
CA ALA A 698 -28.60 -20.69 25.74
C ALA A 698 -27.37 -20.68 26.67
N ALA A 699 -26.65 -21.80 26.79
CA ALA A 699 -25.41 -21.91 27.55
C ALA A 699 -24.30 -21.00 27.00
N ALA A 700 -24.18 -20.87 25.68
CA ALA A 700 -23.22 -19.98 25.04
C ALA A 700 -23.53 -18.49 25.32
N VAL A 701 -24.80 -18.09 25.24
CA VAL A 701 -25.25 -16.72 25.54
C VAL A 701 -25.07 -16.36 27.01
N ALA A 702 -25.33 -17.31 27.93
CA ALA A 702 -25.07 -17.12 29.35
C ALA A 702 -23.57 -16.88 29.65
N ARG A 703 -22.68 -17.69 29.05
CA ARG A 703 -21.22 -17.51 29.17
C ARG A 703 -20.73 -16.19 28.58
N ALA A 704 -21.29 -15.74 27.45
CA ALA A 704 -20.98 -14.45 26.85
C ALA A 704 -21.41 -13.27 27.75
N LYS A 705 -22.60 -13.33 28.36
CA LYS A 705 -23.05 -12.31 29.33
C LYS A 705 -22.18 -12.28 30.59
N ALA A 706 -21.86 -13.45 31.17
CA ALA A 706 -20.99 -13.53 32.35
C ALA A 706 -19.59 -12.94 32.09
N LYS A 707 -18.99 -13.26 30.93
CA LYS A 707 -17.67 -12.70 30.57
C LYS A 707 -17.71 -11.18 30.38
N LYS A 708 -18.78 -10.64 29.78
CA LYS A 708 -18.95 -9.19 29.60
C LYS A 708 -19.15 -8.43 30.92
N ALA A 709 -19.86 -9.03 31.89
CA ALA A 709 -20.01 -8.46 33.23
C ALA A 709 -18.67 -8.42 34.00
N ALA A 710 -17.87 -9.48 33.91
CA ALA A 710 -16.56 -9.54 34.56
C ALA A 710 -15.57 -8.49 34.02
N THR A 711 -15.57 -8.20 32.71
CA THR A 711 -14.71 -7.15 32.14
C THR A 711 -15.10 -5.75 32.63
N GLN A 712 -16.39 -5.49 32.84
CA GLN A 712 -16.89 -4.19 33.30
C GLN A 712 -16.65 -3.90 34.80
N GLN A 713 -16.22 -4.89 35.59
CA GLN A 713 -15.79 -4.70 36.99
C GLN A 713 -14.27 -4.59 37.18
N ALA A 714 -13.49 -4.80 36.11
CA ALA A 714 -12.02 -4.71 36.16
C ALA A 714 -11.49 -3.29 35.86
N GLU A 715 -12.23 -2.46 35.10
CA GLU A 715 -11.78 -1.13 34.67
C GLU A 715 -12.04 -0.01 35.71
N SER A 716 -12.57 -0.32 36.90
CA SER A 716 -13.00 0.68 37.90
C SER A 716 -12.11 0.81 39.15
N THR A 717 -10.95 0.14 39.21
CA THR A 717 -10.27 -0.13 40.50
C THR A 717 -8.74 0.07 40.53
N GLU A 718 -8.16 0.86 39.61
CA GLU A 718 -6.72 1.23 39.67
C GLU A 718 -6.48 2.73 39.37
N VAL A 719 -6.94 3.63 40.24
CA VAL A 719 -6.39 5.00 40.36
C VAL A 719 -6.43 5.48 41.83
N ALA A 720 -5.45 5.09 42.65
CA ALA A 720 -5.10 5.78 43.90
C ALA A 720 -3.76 5.27 44.47
N GLU A 721 -2.87 6.20 44.88
CA GLU A 721 -1.78 6.01 45.88
C GLU A 721 -0.63 5.00 45.54
N VAL A 722 0.67 5.18 45.87
CA VAL A 722 1.42 6.12 46.74
C VAL A 722 2.80 6.47 46.13
N GLN A 723 3.31 7.68 46.42
CA GLN A 723 4.73 8.02 46.63
C GLN A 723 4.81 8.97 47.86
N PRO A 724 5.97 9.28 48.49
CA PRO A 724 7.32 8.68 48.43
C PRO A 724 7.96 8.46 49.85
N LYS A 725 9.24 8.07 49.94
CA LYS A 725 10.26 8.44 50.98
C LYS A 725 11.64 7.79 50.66
N LEU A 726 12.75 8.56 50.58
CA LEU A 726 13.84 8.79 51.57
C LEU A 726 14.70 7.54 51.91
N ALA A 727 16.05 7.57 52.05
CA ALA A 727 17.11 8.59 51.80
C ALA A 727 18.54 7.98 51.99
N VAL A 728 19.62 8.73 51.61
CA VAL A 728 21.08 8.66 52.00
C VAL A 728 21.82 7.28 51.90
N ASP A 729 23.16 7.10 51.84
CA ASP A 729 24.43 7.86 52.06
C ASP A 729 25.51 7.37 51.02
N ALA A 730 26.42 8.19 50.45
CA ALA A 730 27.77 8.66 50.89
C ALA A 730 29.00 7.70 50.69
N GLU A 731 29.91 8.11 49.77
CA GLU A 731 31.40 8.05 49.64
C GLU A 731 32.35 7.30 50.64
N PRO A 732 33.70 7.18 50.41
CA PRO A 732 34.56 7.17 49.18
C PRO A 732 35.74 6.11 49.24
N ASP A 733 36.88 6.40 48.57
CA ASP A 733 38.26 5.83 48.71
C ASP A 733 38.57 4.42 48.12
N SER A 734 39.79 4.10 47.62
CA SER A 734 41.01 4.89 47.26
C SER A 734 42.03 4.07 46.41
N GLU A 735 42.82 4.78 45.59
CA GLU A 735 44.23 4.58 45.16
C GLU A 735 44.88 3.19 44.82
N SER A 736 45.45 3.10 43.60
CA SER A 736 46.88 2.88 43.25
C SER A 736 47.02 2.84 41.72
N GLY A 737 47.92 3.55 41.03
CA GLY A 737 49.40 3.54 41.09
C GLY A 737 49.94 2.47 40.12
N SER A 738 50.68 2.73 39.03
CA SER A 738 51.70 3.75 38.69
C SER A 738 51.88 3.86 37.14
N GLN A 739 52.16 5.04 36.55
CA GLN A 739 53.44 5.48 35.92
C GLN A 739 54.22 4.41 35.10
N SER A 740 54.81 4.64 33.93
CA SER A 740 55.39 5.82 33.23
C SER A 740 55.51 5.49 31.72
N GLY A 741 55.92 6.32 30.74
CA GLY A 741 56.35 7.73 30.60
C GLY A 741 56.35 8.04 29.08
N ASP A 742 56.00 9.25 28.62
CA ASP A 742 56.83 10.46 28.55
C ASP A 742 57.64 10.56 27.23
N GLU A 743 57.19 11.43 26.30
CA GLU A 743 58.08 12.34 25.57
C GLU A 743 57.30 13.50 24.92
N SER A 744 57.93 14.68 24.87
CA SER A 744 57.31 15.97 24.56
C SER A 744 57.74 16.57 23.22
N SER A 745 56.89 17.40 22.59
CA SER A 745 57.35 18.62 21.91
C SER A 745 56.23 19.68 21.82
N SER A 746 56.60 20.95 21.64
CA SER A 746 55.87 22.09 22.20
C SER A 746 55.41 23.16 21.19
N VAL A 747 54.18 23.64 21.43
CA VAL A 747 53.71 25.05 21.39
C VAL A 747 54.09 25.93 20.19
N ALA A 748 53.08 26.34 19.41
CA ALA A 748 53.00 27.68 18.80
C ALA A 748 51.56 28.09 18.42
N GLU A 749 50.92 28.93 19.24
CA GLU A 749 49.77 29.77 18.91
C GLU A 749 49.80 31.02 19.82
N PRO A 750 49.08 32.13 19.54
CA PRO A 750 48.22 32.39 18.38
C PRO A 750 48.61 33.66 17.59
N SER A 751 48.18 33.79 16.34
CA SER A 751 48.12 35.06 15.61
C SER A 751 46.66 35.51 15.44
N ALA A 752 46.40 36.79 15.70
CA ALA A 752 45.05 37.33 15.83
C ALA A 752 44.23 37.25 14.53
N PRO A 753 42.89 37.08 14.60
CA PRO A 753 42.04 37.03 13.42
C PRO A 753 42.00 38.38 12.70
N LEU A 754 42.19 38.34 11.37
CA LEU A 754 41.99 39.48 10.49
C LEU A 754 40.52 39.93 10.48
N SER A 755 40.29 41.20 10.16
CA SER A 755 38.92 41.74 10.11
C SER A 755 38.09 41.04 9.00
N PRO A 756 36.76 40.91 9.16
CA PRO A 756 35.90 40.32 8.14
C PRO A 756 35.97 41.03 6.78
N GLU A 757 36.36 42.31 6.75
CA GLU A 757 36.51 43.08 5.52
C GLU A 757 37.79 42.71 4.76
N ASP A 758 38.89 42.43 5.47
CA ASP A 758 40.17 42.06 4.86
C ASP A 758 40.14 40.64 4.32
N GLU A 759 39.47 39.72 5.02
CA GLU A 759 39.17 38.37 4.52
C GLU A 759 38.34 38.43 3.21
N LYS A 760 37.37 39.35 3.15
CA LYS A 760 36.53 39.56 1.96
C LYS A 760 37.33 40.18 0.80
N LYS A 761 38.21 41.15 1.07
CA LYS A 761 39.13 41.71 0.06
C LYS A 761 40.10 40.65 -0.47
N ALA A 762 40.66 39.80 0.39
CA ALA A 762 41.54 38.70 -0.01
C ALA A 762 40.82 37.67 -0.90
N LYS A 763 39.59 37.27 -0.54
CA LYS A 763 38.76 36.35 -1.34
C LYS A 763 38.39 36.95 -2.71
N VAL A 764 38.08 38.25 -2.78
CA VAL A 764 37.82 38.95 -4.06
C VAL A 764 39.10 39.05 -4.91
N ALA A 765 40.26 39.39 -4.33
CA ALA A 765 41.53 39.44 -5.05
C ALA A 765 41.91 38.07 -5.63
N ALA A 766 41.74 37.00 -4.87
CA ALA A 766 41.99 35.63 -5.34
C ALA A 766 41.02 35.21 -6.46
N ALA A 767 39.74 35.61 -6.39
CA ALA A 767 38.77 35.36 -7.46
C ALA A 767 39.12 36.11 -8.75
N VAL A 768 39.52 37.38 -8.66
CA VAL A 768 39.96 38.18 -9.82
C VAL A 768 41.25 37.63 -10.44
N ALA A 769 42.20 37.16 -9.64
CA ALA A 769 43.41 36.49 -10.13
C ALA A 769 43.08 35.20 -10.90
N ARG A 770 42.19 34.35 -10.35
CA ARG A 770 41.73 33.12 -11.03
C ARG A 770 40.95 33.42 -12.32
N ALA A 771 40.14 34.47 -12.34
CA ALA A 771 39.42 34.92 -13.54
C ALA A 771 40.39 35.40 -14.64
N LYS A 772 41.42 36.19 -14.29
CA LYS A 772 42.47 36.61 -15.23
C LYS A 772 43.25 35.41 -15.79
N ALA A 773 43.66 34.47 -14.94
CA ALA A 773 44.37 33.26 -15.37
C ALA A 773 43.51 32.42 -16.34
N LYS A 774 42.21 32.25 -16.05
CA LYS A 774 41.29 31.50 -16.91
C LYS A 774 40.97 32.21 -18.24
N LYS A 775 41.07 33.55 -18.28
CA LYS A 775 40.97 34.33 -19.53
C LYS A 775 42.24 34.17 -20.38
N ALA A 776 43.42 34.33 -19.78
CA ALA A 776 44.70 34.14 -20.47
C ALA A 776 44.87 32.73 -21.05
N ALA A 777 44.44 31.68 -20.32
CA ALA A 777 44.45 30.31 -20.82
C ALA A 777 43.50 30.09 -22.02
N ARG A 778 42.34 30.77 -22.05
CA ARG A 778 41.43 30.73 -23.21
C ARG A 778 41.97 31.51 -24.41
N GLU A 779 42.63 32.64 -24.17
CA GLU A 779 43.28 33.42 -25.22
C GLU A 779 44.49 32.67 -25.81
N ALA A 780 45.22 31.88 -25.02
CA ALA A 780 46.28 31.00 -25.51
C ALA A 780 45.74 29.86 -26.40
N ASN A 781 44.70 29.13 -25.97
CA ASN A 781 44.11 28.06 -26.79
C ASN A 781 43.42 28.60 -28.07
N ALA A 782 42.85 29.80 -28.04
CA ALA A 782 42.28 30.42 -29.24
C ALA A 782 43.35 30.78 -30.31
N ILE A 783 44.63 30.79 -29.94
CA ILE A 783 45.76 31.05 -30.85
C ILE A 783 46.38 29.73 -31.35
N SER A 784 46.26 28.61 -30.61
CA SER A 784 46.66 27.29 -31.13
C SER A 784 45.72 26.81 -32.24
N ASP A 785 44.41 26.96 -32.03
CA ASP A 785 43.38 26.42 -32.93
C ASP A 785 43.23 27.23 -34.25
N ALA A 786 44.07 28.25 -34.46
CA ALA A 786 44.09 29.12 -35.64
C ALA A 786 45.35 28.94 -36.51
N ASN A 787 46.21 27.97 -36.19
CA ASN A 787 47.51 27.73 -36.85
C ASN A 787 47.75 26.25 -37.22
N GLU A 788 46.70 25.42 -37.20
CA GLU A 788 46.65 24.08 -37.84
C GLU A 788 45.86 24.14 -39.17
#